data_AF-A0A4Z0M1T0-F1
#
_entry.id   AF-A0A4Z0M1T0-F1
#
_cell.length_a   1.000
_cell.length_b   1.000
_cell.length_c   1.000
_cell.angle_alpha   90.00
_cell.angle_beta   90.00
_cell.angle_gamma   90.00
#
_symmetry.space_group_name_H-M   'P 1'
#
loop_
_entity.id
_entity.type
_entity.pdbx_description
1 polymer ?
#
loop_
_entity_poly.entity_id
_entity_poly.type
_entity_poly.pdbx_seq_one_letter_code
_entity_poly.pdbx_strand_id
1 'polypeptide(L)'
;MKDGVNLFNLEFSGKILPGRDVTRARARFAEMFEVHSPTRLEHYFSGETFVLREKLDRKVAGEYFARMRKVGLEANLVKIATEAAQAEPAPTTDNTPATKEKPKTGSSTSRKQAAADRKRRRKSQAHERKQAQQAAKRKTRKQASSATAAQSETATAPPAKSTAAPPAKTTTAKTPATKARAKENPAGKTGTAGAQDAAASPAPGKAAARTASRAAKKPSARPKTETPASPAGKSPRQPAASASSKARADSAAKIPGKHSPTNTSGKRSAQSTPGKARKRAPITSRLILPGVLRRAAEPTKQRSGAPNPYRLHPFRNTPEVRGRAARAATGARRGLMWGTAALAVLLILAGSFIARHASAPLRGPAAVAAAPGGALVLLAGDKLLLHDRAGVPERRIEAAELGLRELAPPLLFVERELLLSARAADDDSVMQLWRCDLEAPQCTAFGADSAALDIVAIVHHALSGDFIVADASLPGLVKLDSKGGEKARTERELPANPVLRLDMGLLFVNSAEGPAISVLRFEDRAFGHQLDEILLLPPMAVEAGQDSVADFIRQDDNWWATLLNPDSGRADTYIFDNDWQLHRTLLRKDFAGAGDLVNWGQKVLLASDRQREVLRFNDRGKPEALFTSPLLDELIGGETSVRRAVDLGWYLALLACTTVTLLGLGYAAFNRYRWRVYRGHKAHGAQPLDAALERVSWLPEDPRRDTQLLLAVTVTGALGVVLLAVAAVLGTGVAGMAALLLVIGSTLAALLVLQRSGADHVGLLDRELVLVDHRETYHHSSGRGLQRRGPFLFIDDVMVYTGSPWLAALERGAVREQLEPRLADAAPAPLGALLVRLRESGHPLGQAGLLLATGLAFAALALLVGGLPW
;
A
#
# COMPACT_ATOMS: atom_id res chain seq x y z
N MET A 1 2.23 23.12 20.37
CA MET A 1 2.63 22.81 21.76
C MET A 1 1.43 23.13 22.65
N LYS A 2 1.58 23.80 23.81
CA LYS A 2 0.74 24.98 24.07
C LYS A 2 1.56 26.17 23.64
N ASP A 3 1.01 27.02 22.80
CA ASP A 3 1.78 28.05 22.12
C ASP A 3 1.82 29.30 23.01
N GLY A 4 2.99 29.95 23.08
CA GLY A 4 3.18 31.14 23.90
C GLY A 4 2.46 32.32 23.26
N VAL A 5 1.33 32.74 23.83
CA VAL A 5 0.60 33.92 23.35
C VAL A 5 1.48 35.15 23.58
N ASN A 6 2.04 35.69 22.49
CA ASN A 6 2.85 36.91 22.53
C ASN A 6 1.93 38.09 22.87
N LEU A 7 2.08 38.64 24.08
CA LEU A 7 1.32 39.79 24.56
C LEU A 7 2.09 41.09 24.30
N PHE A 8 1.36 42.16 23.98
CA PHE A 8 1.93 43.47 23.63
C PHE A 8 1.28 44.60 24.43
N ASN A 9 2.08 45.61 24.76
CA ASN A 9 1.65 46.92 25.22
C ASN A 9 1.65 47.91 24.05
N LEU A 10 0.62 48.76 23.99
CA LEU A 10 0.51 49.85 23.03
C LEU A 10 0.90 51.16 23.73
N GLU A 11 2.00 51.76 23.29
CA GLU A 11 2.61 52.95 23.90
C GLU A 11 2.49 54.19 23.01
N PHE A 12 2.33 55.36 23.63
CA PHE A 12 2.14 56.63 22.94
C PHE A 12 2.82 57.79 23.69
N SER A 13 3.62 58.57 22.98
CA SER A 13 4.46 59.66 23.54
C SER A 13 4.01 61.07 23.10
N GLY A 14 2.72 61.25 22.82
CA GLY A 14 2.16 62.54 22.36
C GLY A 14 2.53 62.95 20.92
N LYS A 15 3.35 62.17 20.22
CA LYS A 15 3.88 62.52 18.90
C LYS A 15 2.85 62.38 17.77
N ILE A 16 2.96 63.30 16.81
CA ILE A 16 2.09 63.42 15.63
C ILE A 16 2.96 63.35 14.39
N LEU A 17 2.55 62.57 13.39
CA LEU A 17 3.31 62.37 12.15
C LEU A 17 3.44 63.70 11.37
N PRO A 18 4.60 63.97 10.75
CA PRO A 18 4.84 65.22 10.02
C PRO A 18 3.83 65.43 8.89
N GLY A 19 3.46 66.69 8.65
CA GLY A 19 2.46 67.06 7.64
C GLY A 19 1.01 66.75 8.01
N ARG A 20 0.70 66.50 9.30
CA ARG A 20 -0.67 66.29 9.80
C ARG A 20 -1.16 67.45 10.67
N ASP A 21 -2.46 67.72 10.56
CA ASP A 21 -3.19 68.69 11.37
C ASP A 21 -3.26 68.22 12.84
N VAL A 22 -2.58 68.96 13.71
CA VAL A 22 -2.47 68.70 15.16
C VAL A 22 -3.83 68.70 15.85
N THR A 23 -4.71 69.64 15.51
CA THR A 23 -6.03 69.78 16.11
C THR A 23 -6.92 68.59 15.75
N ARG A 24 -6.89 68.18 14.48
CA ARG A 24 -7.67 67.03 13.98
C ARG A 24 -7.10 65.68 14.44
N ALA A 25 -5.79 65.58 14.64
CA ALA A 25 -5.16 64.40 15.24
C ALA A 25 -5.54 64.23 16.72
N ARG A 26 -5.49 65.32 17.51
CA ARG A 26 -5.92 65.33 18.92
C ARG A 26 -7.40 64.99 19.09
N ALA A 27 -8.28 65.57 18.25
CA ALA A 27 -9.71 65.25 18.28
C ALA A 27 -9.99 63.76 18.00
N ARG A 28 -9.31 63.17 17.01
CA ARG A 28 -9.44 61.74 16.67
C ARG A 28 -8.82 60.80 17.70
N PHE A 29 -7.80 61.24 18.43
CA PHE A 29 -7.29 60.50 19.59
C PHE A 29 -8.34 60.43 20.70
N ALA A 30 -8.96 61.57 21.03
CA ALA A 30 -10.00 61.65 22.05
C ALA A 30 -11.24 60.80 21.69
N GLU A 31 -11.64 60.79 20.41
CA GLU A 31 -12.68 59.92 19.86
C GLU A 31 -12.31 58.43 19.97
N MET A 32 -11.10 58.05 19.55
CA MET A 32 -10.64 56.65 19.49
C MET A 32 -10.40 55.98 20.85
N PHE A 33 -10.14 56.78 21.90
CA PHE A 33 -9.88 56.29 23.26
C PHE A 33 -10.89 56.82 24.30
N GLU A 34 -12.02 57.38 23.85
CA GLU A 34 -13.14 57.86 24.71
C GLU A 34 -12.71 58.90 25.79
N VAL A 35 -11.70 59.72 25.46
CA VAL A 35 -11.12 60.72 26.37
C VAL A 35 -11.93 62.02 26.35
N HIS A 36 -13.06 62.02 27.04
CA HIS A 36 -13.99 63.17 27.12
C HIS A 36 -13.51 64.35 27.99
N SER A 37 -12.29 64.29 28.54
CA SER A 37 -11.75 65.29 29.47
C SER A 37 -10.57 66.03 28.82
N PRO A 38 -10.65 67.36 28.58
CA PRO A 38 -9.61 68.10 27.85
C PRO A 38 -8.28 68.14 28.61
N THR A 39 -8.31 68.25 29.94
CA THR A 39 -7.10 68.20 30.77
C THR A 39 -6.42 66.83 30.75
N ARG A 40 -7.17 65.72 30.62
CA ARG A 40 -6.56 64.40 30.34
C ARG A 40 -6.04 64.28 28.92
N LEU A 41 -6.71 64.88 27.94
CA LEU A 41 -6.22 64.92 26.55
C LEU A 41 -4.88 65.68 26.45
N GLU A 42 -4.73 66.81 27.14
CA GLU A 42 -3.46 67.55 27.19
C GLU A 42 -2.33 66.72 27.84
N HIS A 43 -2.63 65.98 28.90
CA HIS A 43 -1.65 65.11 29.57
C HIS A 43 -1.08 64.02 28.64
N TYR A 44 -1.91 63.37 27.80
CA TYR A 44 -1.43 62.41 26.79
C TYR A 44 -0.57 63.02 25.68
N PHE A 45 -0.53 64.35 25.55
CA PHE A 45 0.30 65.07 24.58
C PHE A 45 1.40 65.91 25.25
N SER A 46 1.79 65.55 26.49
CA SER A 46 2.90 66.17 27.24
C SER A 46 4.30 65.86 26.68
N GLY A 47 4.43 64.76 25.92
CA GLY A 47 5.72 64.17 25.51
C GLY A 47 6.17 62.99 26.38
N GLU A 48 5.48 62.74 27.50
CA GLU A 48 5.65 61.53 28.31
C GLU A 48 5.05 60.30 27.61
N THR A 49 5.63 59.11 27.82
CA THR A 49 5.19 57.86 27.17
C THR A 49 4.16 57.13 28.02
N PHE A 50 2.93 57.04 27.53
CA PHE A 50 1.81 56.37 28.19
C PHE A 50 1.50 55.02 27.54
N VAL A 51 1.30 53.99 28.35
CA VAL A 51 0.70 52.72 27.89
C VAL A 51 -0.82 52.94 27.78
N LEU A 52 -1.34 52.93 26.55
CA LEU A 52 -2.78 53.14 26.27
C LEU A 52 -3.61 51.87 26.45
N ARG A 53 -3.00 50.71 26.17
CA ARG A 53 -3.57 49.37 26.38
C ARG A 53 -2.46 48.38 26.69
N GLU A 54 -2.64 47.59 27.74
CA GLU A 54 -1.74 46.49 28.10
C GLU A 54 -2.23 45.14 27.57
N LYS A 55 -1.31 44.17 27.48
CA LYS A 55 -1.60 42.73 27.32
C LYS A 55 -2.53 42.43 26.15
N LEU A 56 -2.37 43.16 25.05
CA LEU A 56 -3.07 42.90 23.80
C LEU A 56 -2.49 41.67 23.11
N ASP A 57 -3.37 40.83 22.56
CA ASP A 57 -2.98 39.79 21.61
C ASP A 57 -2.43 40.41 20.29
N ARG A 58 -1.52 39.71 19.62
CA ARG A 58 -0.79 40.16 18.41
C ARG A 58 -1.71 40.80 17.37
N LYS A 59 -2.88 40.21 17.11
CA LYS A 59 -3.85 40.73 16.13
C LYS A 59 -4.46 42.06 16.59
N VAL A 60 -4.97 42.11 17.82
CA VAL A 60 -5.62 43.31 18.39
C VAL A 60 -4.62 44.47 18.51
N ALA A 61 -3.38 44.16 18.91
CA ALA A 61 -2.28 45.11 18.98
C ALA A 61 -1.99 45.78 17.62
N GLY A 62 -1.89 44.97 16.55
CA GLY A 62 -1.71 45.46 15.18
C GLY A 62 -2.87 46.32 14.67
N GLU A 63 -4.13 45.93 14.97
CA GLU A 63 -5.32 46.70 14.58
C GLU A 63 -5.36 48.10 15.22
N TYR A 64 -4.97 48.24 16.49
CA TYR A 64 -4.86 49.55 17.15
C TYR A 64 -3.71 50.39 16.58
N PHE A 65 -2.51 49.82 16.41
CA PHE A 65 -1.35 50.51 15.85
C PHE A 65 -1.61 51.06 14.44
N ALA A 66 -2.22 50.25 13.57
CA ALA A 66 -2.63 50.67 12.24
C ALA A 66 -3.67 51.81 12.29
N ARG A 67 -4.62 51.75 13.23
CA ARG A 67 -5.62 52.81 13.43
C ARG A 67 -4.99 54.12 13.91
N MET A 68 -4.00 54.07 14.82
CA MET A 68 -3.26 55.24 15.29
C MET A 68 -2.46 55.92 14.17
N ARG A 69 -1.69 55.17 13.38
CA ARG A 69 -0.99 55.74 12.20
C ARG A 69 -1.98 56.33 11.18
N LYS A 70 -3.15 55.70 10.97
CA LYS A 70 -4.20 56.19 10.06
C LYS A 70 -4.84 57.52 10.50
N VAL A 71 -4.91 57.82 11.80
CA VAL A 71 -5.35 59.14 12.30
C VAL A 71 -4.23 60.19 12.38
N GLY A 72 -2.99 59.81 12.13
CA GLY A 72 -1.83 60.71 12.05
C GLY A 72 -0.90 60.69 13.26
N LEU A 73 -0.95 59.65 14.09
CA LEU A 73 -0.17 59.55 15.34
C LEU A 73 1.02 58.57 15.21
N GLU A 74 2.08 58.84 15.97
CA GLU A 74 3.21 57.93 16.16
C GLU A 74 3.01 57.17 17.47
N ALA A 75 3.04 55.85 17.42
CA ALA A 75 2.82 54.95 18.55
C ALA A 75 3.77 53.75 18.45
N ASN A 76 4.07 53.11 19.58
CA ASN A 76 4.97 51.97 19.68
C ASN A 76 4.21 50.71 20.14
N LEU A 77 4.73 49.54 19.77
CA LEU A 77 4.26 48.24 20.25
C LEU A 77 5.42 47.53 20.98
N VAL A 78 5.32 47.44 22.30
CA VAL A 78 6.34 46.80 23.15
C VAL A 78 5.87 45.40 23.52
N LYS A 79 6.67 44.38 23.18
CA LYS A 79 6.38 42.98 23.50
C LYS A 79 6.62 42.73 24.98
N ILE A 80 5.61 42.21 25.69
CA ILE A 80 5.77 41.75 27.06
C ILE A 80 6.46 40.38 27.03
N ALA A 81 7.72 40.32 27.45
CA ALA A 81 8.37 39.05 27.75
C ALA A 81 7.57 38.34 28.86
N THR A 82 6.97 37.19 28.56
CA THR A 82 6.29 36.36 29.57
C THR A 82 7.32 35.52 30.30
N GLU A 83 8.18 36.20 31.05
CA GLU A 83 9.19 35.58 31.90
C GLU A 83 8.52 34.89 33.11
N ALA A 84 9.11 33.79 33.57
CA ALA A 84 8.48 32.94 34.57
C ALA A 84 8.50 33.61 35.96
N ALA A 85 7.36 33.57 36.66
CA ALA A 85 7.20 34.23 37.95
C ALA A 85 8.23 33.77 39.00
N GLN A 86 9.07 34.70 39.46
CA GLN A 86 9.90 34.55 40.65
C GLN A 86 10.34 35.90 41.24
N ALA A 87 10.37 35.98 42.57
CA ALA A 87 11.00 37.00 43.41
C ALA A 87 10.60 38.49 43.21
N GLU A 88 9.54 38.92 43.90
CA GLU A 88 9.57 40.23 44.57
C GLU A 88 10.40 40.15 45.87
N PRO A 89 10.91 41.28 46.42
CA PRO A 89 11.91 41.27 47.49
C PRO A 89 11.33 41.01 48.90
N ALA A 90 12.20 40.62 49.83
CA ALA A 90 11.86 40.44 51.24
C ALA A 90 11.99 41.75 52.05
N PRO A 91 10.98 42.14 52.85
CA PRO A 91 11.12 43.17 53.88
C PRO A 91 11.64 42.57 55.21
N THR A 92 12.37 43.36 55.98
CA THR A 92 12.92 42.99 57.29
C THR A 92 11.96 43.28 58.45
N THR A 93 11.84 42.31 59.36
CA THR A 93 11.55 42.46 60.82
C THR A 93 10.51 43.50 61.28
N ASP A 94 9.36 43.02 61.78
CA ASP A 94 8.97 43.31 63.18
C ASP A 94 7.96 42.27 63.77
N ASN A 95 7.58 42.45 65.04
CA ASN A 95 7.06 41.45 65.98
C ASN A 95 5.61 40.90 65.80
N THR A 96 5.47 39.56 65.86
CA THR A 96 4.78 38.75 66.91
C THR A 96 3.49 39.28 67.59
N PRO A 97 2.41 38.47 67.84
CA PRO A 97 1.85 37.30 67.11
C PRO A 97 0.28 37.23 67.05
N ALA A 98 -0.32 36.40 66.18
CA ALA A 98 -1.75 36.03 66.28
C ALA A 98 -2.16 34.65 65.68
N THR A 99 -2.07 33.61 66.51
CA THR A 99 -2.82 32.32 66.56
C THR A 99 -3.78 31.91 65.42
N LYS A 100 -3.49 30.79 64.73
CA LYS A 100 -4.40 29.60 64.63
C LYS A 100 -3.75 28.39 63.93
N GLU A 101 -3.91 27.19 64.52
CA GLU A 101 -3.53 25.90 63.93
C GLU A 101 -4.66 25.24 63.11
N LYS A 102 -4.30 24.41 62.11
CA LYS A 102 -4.65 22.95 62.05
C LYS A 102 -3.97 22.25 60.82
N PRO A 103 -3.96 20.89 60.71
CA PRO A 103 -2.67 20.22 60.48
C PRO A 103 -2.49 19.43 59.16
N LYS A 104 -1.26 18.89 59.05
CA LYS A 104 -0.62 18.19 57.93
C LYS A 104 -1.37 16.94 57.41
N THR A 105 -1.43 16.78 56.08
CA THR A 105 -1.70 15.50 55.38
C THR A 105 -0.75 15.30 54.18
N GLY A 106 0.55 15.14 54.43
CA GLY A 106 1.58 14.93 53.40
C GLY A 106 2.44 13.68 53.64
N SER A 107 2.07 12.53 53.07
CA SER A 107 2.84 11.27 53.21
C SER A 107 2.55 10.23 52.10
N SER A 108 1.34 10.21 51.53
CA SER A 108 0.91 9.20 50.56
C SER A 108 1.50 9.37 49.15
N THR A 109 1.88 10.59 48.74
CA THR A 109 2.30 10.92 47.36
C THR A 109 3.71 10.40 47.04
N SER A 110 4.68 10.68 47.91
CA SER A 110 6.09 10.29 47.73
C SER A 110 6.26 8.77 47.55
N ARG A 111 5.58 7.96 48.38
CA ARG A 111 5.61 6.49 48.27
C ARG A 111 5.03 5.97 46.93
N LYS A 112 4.06 6.68 46.32
CA LYS A 112 3.53 6.31 45.00
C LYS A 112 4.49 6.65 43.86
N GLN A 113 5.18 7.79 43.94
CA GLN A 113 6.19 8.19 42.93
C GLN A 113 7.40 7.23 42.93
N ALA A 114 7.99 6.95 44.09
CA ALA A 114 9.11 6.02 44.21
C ALA A 114 8.79 4.59 43.69
N ALA A 115 7.53 4.14 43.84
CA ALA A 115 7.07 2.87 43.29
C ALA A 115 6.93 2.89 41.75
N ALA A 116 6.51 4.02 41.17
CA ALA A 116 6.39 4.21 39.72
C ALA A 116 7.77 4.16 39.03
N ASP A 117 8.79 4.82 39.60
CA ASP A 117 10.12 4.87 39.00
C ASP A 117 10.87 3.53 39.10
N ARG A 118 10.69 2.77 40.18
CA ARG A 118 11.13 1.37 40.24
C ARG A 118 10.48 0.51 39.13
N LYS A 119 9.23 0.81 38.75
CA LYS A 119 8.53 0.13 37.65
C LYS A 119 9.01 0.59 36.26
N ARG A 120 9.39 1.86 36.10
CA ARG A 120 10.03 2.39 34.88
C ARG A 120 11.44 1.81 34.67
N ARG A 121 12.33 1.88 35.67
CA ARG A 121 13.69 1.31 35.60
C ARG A 121 13.72 -0.20 35.32
N ARG A 122 12.76 -0.97 35.86
CA ARG A 122 12.61 -2.41 35.52
C ARG A 122 12.16 -2.66 34.07
N LYS A 123 11.46 -1.71 33.43
CA LYS A 123 11.08 -1.82 32.01
C LYS A 123 12.25 -1.49 31.07
N SER A 124 13.05 -0.46 31.34
CA SER A 124 14.22 -0.12 30.50
C SER A 124 15.26 -1.25 30.52
N GLN A 125 15.64 -1.74 31.70
CA GLN A 125 16.58 -2.86 31.84
C GLN A 125 16.09 -4.16 31.15
N ALA A 126 14.77 -4.38 31.08
CA ALA A 126 14.19 -5.51 30.35
C ALA A 126 14.20 -5.29 28.82
N HIS A 127 14.25 -4.05 28.33
CA HIS A 127 14.39 -3.71 26.92
C HIS A 127 15.84 -3.84 26.46
N GLU A 128 16.77 -3.24 27.21
CA GLU A 128 18.23 -3.34 26.99
C GLU A 128 18.68 -4.79 26.92
N ARG A 129 18.25 -5.64 27.88
CA ARG A 129 18.55 -7.08 27.87
C ARG A 129 18.03 -7.81 26.62
N LYS A 130 16.89 -7.39 26.06
CA LYS A 130 16.37 -7.96 24.80
C LYS A 130 17.20 -7.51 23.60
N GLN A 131 17.56 -6.22 23.52
CA GLN A 131 18.41 -5.70 22.45
C GLN A 131 19.81 -6.35 22.48
N ALA A 132 20.42 -6.50 23.66
CA ALA A 132 21.69 -7.20 23.83
C ALA A 132 21.62 -8.68 23.38
N GLN A 133 20.55 -9.40 23.72
CA GLN A 133 20.32 -10.78 23.24
C GLN A 133 20.12 -10.85 21.72
N GLN A 134 19.45 -9.87 21.11
CA GLN A 134 19.29 -9.79 19.65
C GLN A 134 20.61 -9.47 18.94
N ALA A 135 21.43 -8.56 19.50
CA ALA A 135 22.77 -8.26 19.01
C ALA A 135 23.70 -9.48 19.08
N ALA A 136 23.68 -10.23 20.20
CA ALA A 136 24.42 -11.47 20.36
C ALA A 136 24.02 -12.53 19.32
N LYS A 137 22.70 -12.70 19.07
CA LYS A 137 22.18 -13.60 18.02
C LYS A 137 22.53 -13.14 16.60
N ARG A 138 22.63 -11.83 16.34
CA ARG A 138 23.14 -11.29 15.06
C ARG A 138 24.63 -11.61 14.87
N LYS A 139 25.46 -11.43 15.91
CA LYS A 139 26.90 -11.75 15.85
C LYS A 139 27.15 -13.25 15.60
N THR A 140 26.51 -14.14 16.35
CA THR A 140 26.66 -15.60 16.13
C THR A 140 26.12 -16.05 14.77
N ARG A 141 25.02 -15.47 14.27
CA ARG A 141 24.53 -15.79 12.91
C ARG A 141 25.51 -15.34 11.82
N LYS A 142 26.15 -14.17 11.94
CA LYS A 142 27.20 -13.72 11.00
C LYS A 142 28.42 -14.67 11.01
N GLN A 143 28.88 -15.06 12.20
CA GLN A 143 30.01 -16.00 12.36
C GLN A 143 29.70 -17.40 11.80
N ALA A 144 28.46 -17.88 11.96
CA ALA A 144 28.03 -19.13 11.35
C ALA A 144 28.06 -19.06 9.82
N SER A 145 27.54 -17.98 9.22
CA SER A 145 27.58 -17.83 7.75
C SER A 145 28.98 -17.71 7.18
N SER A 146 29.91 -17.01 7.83
CA SER A 146 31.31 -16.93 7.38
C SER A 146 32.03 -18.27 7.49
N ALA A 147 31.74 -19.06 8.54
CA ALA A 147 32.29 -20.41 8.67
C ALA A 147 31.76 -21.37 7.59
N THR A 148 30.50 -21.22 7.15
CA THR A 148 29.96 -22.00 6.02
C THR A 148 30.60 -21.58 4.68
N ALA A 149 30.80 -20.28 4.45
CA ALA A 149 31.42 -19.78 3.22
C ALA A 149 32.87 -20.29 3.03
N ALA A 150 33.69 -20.23 4.08
CA ALA A 150 35.07 -20.73 4.06
C ALA A 150 35.18 -22.24 3.79
N GLN A 151 34.13 -23.03 4.09
CA GLN A 151 34.07 -24.46 3.79
C GLN A 151 33.62 -24.77 2.35
N SER A 152 32.96 -23.83 1.66
CA SER A 152 32.62 -24.01 0.24
C SER A 152 33.80 -23.74 -0.71
N GLU A 153 34.74 -22.87 -0.35
CA GLU A 153 35.87 -22.52 -1.21
C GLU A 153 36.98 -23.59 -1.26
N THR A 154 37.08 -24.43 -0.23
CA THR A 154 38.10 -25.49 -0.13
C THR A 154 37.80 -26.77 -0.94
N ALA A 155 36.66 -26.83 -1.65
CA ALA A 155 36.16 -28.06 -2.28
C ALA A 155 36.42 -28.17 -3.80
N THR A 156 37.03 -27.18 -4.45
CA THR A 156 37.06 -27.08 -5.93
C THR A 156 38.47 -27.00 -6.52
N ALA A 157 39.18 -28.13 -6.57
CA ALA A 157 40.46 -28.27 -7.26
C ALA A 157 40.53 -29.61 -8.05
N PRO A 158 40.64 -29.59 -9.40
CA PRO A 158 40.69 -30.81 -10.21
C PRO A 158 42.12 -31.40 -10.34
N PRO A 159 42.28 -32.72 -10.44
CA PRO A 159 43.59 -33.37 -10.62
C PRO A 159 44.08 -33.31 -12.07
N ALA A 160 45.38 -33.09 -12.26
CA ALA A 160 46.02 -33.10 -13.58
C ALA A 160 46.33 -34.52 -14.09
N LYS A 161 46.37 -34.67 -15.42
CA LYS A 161 47.00 -35.81 -16.12
C LYS A 161 47.83 -35.31 -17.30
N SER A 162 48.95 -35.98 -17.55
CA SER A 162 49.84 -35.75 -18.68
C SER A 162 49.52 -36.66 -19.87
N THR A 163 49.88 -36.25 -21.09
CA THR A 163 50.91 -36.94 -21.91
C THR A 163 51.16 -36.26 -23.28
N ALA A 164 52.43 -36.32 -23.71
CA ALA A 164 52.93 -36.46 -25.10
C ALA A 164 52.81 -35.32 -26.16
N ALA A 165 54.01 -34.97 -26.66
CA ALA A 165 54.41 -34.79 -28.07
C ALA A 165 54.53 -33.36 -28.70
N PRO A 166 55.45 -33.16 -29.68
CA PRO A 166 56.00 -31.85 -30.11
C PRO A 166 55.86 -31.66 -31.66
N PRO A 167 56.68 -30.88 -32.44
CA PRO A 167 57.79 -29.93 -32.14
C PRO A 167 57.75 -28.59 -32.96
N ALA A 168 58.93 -28.01 -33.23
CA ALA A 168 59.28 -26.80 -34.03
C ALA A 168 59.24 -25.46 -33.24
N LYS A 169 60.34 -24.71 -33.06
CA LYS A 169 61.26 -24.01 -34.03
C LYS A 169 60.60 -22.73 -34.62
N THR A 170 61.23 -21.55 -34.69
CA THR A 170 62.66 -21.18 -34.53
C THR A 170 62.86 -19.65 -34.27
N THR A 171 64.04 -19.24 -33.77
CA THR A 171 64.75 -17.93 -33.98
C THR A 171 64.05 -16.58 -33.62
N THR A 172 64.70 -15.47 -33.21
CA THR A 172 66.05 -15.11 -32.70
C THR A 172 65.91 -13.74 -31.99
N ALA A 173 66.27 -13.58 -30.71
CA ALA A 173 67.58 -13.17 -30.20
C ALA A 173 68.07 -11.73 -30.57
N LYS A 174 68.11 -10.82 -29.57
CA LYS A 174 69.36 -10.18 -29.07
C LYS A 174 69.17 -9.27 -27.84
N THR A 175 69.81 -9.66 -26.74
CA THR A 175 70.38 -8.81 -25.66
C THR A 175 71.73 -8.20 -26.12
N PRO A 176 72.55 -7.44 -25.32
CA PRO A 176 72.55 -7.17 -23.87
C PRO A 176 72.57 -5.63 -23.54
N ALA A 177 72.88 -5.07 -22.37
CA ALA A 177 73.43 -5.50 -21.06
C ALA A 177 72.93 -4.54 -19.92
N THR A 178 73.46 -4.37 -18.69
CA THR A 178 74.63 -4.89 -17.92
C THR A 178 74.44 -4.67 -16.39
N LYS A 179 74.89 -5.60 -15.53
CA LYS A 179 75.35 -5.39 -14.10
C LYS A 179 74.34 -4.83 -13.06
N ALA A 180 74.56 -4.91 -11.73
CA ALA A 180 75.18 -5.95 -10.86
C ALA A 180 74.97 -5.60 -9.35
N ARG A 181 75.11 -6.61 -8.46
CA ARG A 181 75.36 -6.54 -6.98
C ARG A 181 74.29 -5.95 -6.03
N ALA A 182 73.93 -6.75 -5.00
CA ALA A 182 74.16 -6.58 -3.54
C ALA A 182 73.71 -5.26 -2.83
N LYS A 183 73.47 -5.18 -1.50
CA LYS A 183 73.61 -6.11 -0.35
C LYS A 183 72.80 -5.57 0.87
N GLU A 184 72.57 -6.41 1.89
CA GLU A 184 72.48 -6.08 3.34
C GLU A 184 71.44 -5.09 3.96
N ASN A 185 70.72 -5.61 4.98
CA ASN A 185 70.22 -4.94 6.20
C ASN A 185 71.40 -4.35 7.05
N PRO A 186 71.24 -3.46 8.09
CA PRO A 186 70.13 -3.48 9.07
C PRO A 186 69.71 -2.18 9.84
N ALA A 187 68.59 -2.36 10.58
CA ALA A 187 68.10 -1.78 11.85
C ALA A 187 68.82 -0.68 12.70
N GLY A 188 67.96 0.15 13.34
CA GLY A 188 68.11 0.79 14.68
C GLY A 188 66.70 1.24 15.16
N LYS A 189 66.17 1.01 16.39
CA LYS A 189 66.61 1.34 17.78
C LYS A 189 66.56 2.86 18.09
N THR A 190 66.08 3.36 19.23
CA THR A 190 65.65 2.78 20.54
C THR A 190 64.65 3.71 21.27
N GLY A 191 63.70 3.23 22.10
CA GLY A 191 63.82 3.24 23.59
C GLY A 191 62.80 4.22 24.25
N THR A 192 62.45 4.19 25.56
CA THR A 192 62.77 3.24 26.66
C THR A 192 61.83 3.41 27.89
N ALA A 193 61.58 2.32 28.65
CA ALA A 193 61.16 2.21 30.08
C ALA A 193 59.83 2.86 30.56
N GLY A 194 59.17 2.39 31.64
CA GLY A 194 59.34 1.23 32.53
C GLY A 194 57.97 0.69 33.02
N ALA A 195 57.79 -0.60 33.37
CA ALA A 195 58.16 -1.27 34.64
C ALA A 195 57.33 -0.76 35.86
N GLN A 196 56.72 -1.58 36.73
CA GLN A 196 56.79 -3.05 37.00
C GLN A 196 55.37 -3.52 37.51
N ASP A 197 55.03 -4.71 38.04
CA ASP A 197 55.75 -5.90 38.54
C ASP A 197 54.83 -7.18 38.58
N ALA A 198 55.32 -8.29 39.15
CA ALA A 198 54.65 -9.47 39.77
C ALA A 198 53.42 -10.10 39.07
N ALA A 199 53.43 -11.30 38.44
CA ALA A 199 54.03 -12.63 38.71
C ALA A 199 53.19 -13.61 39.55
N ALA A 200 52.63 -14.66 38.89
CA ALA A 200 52.37 -16.00 39.45
C ALA A 200 52.05 -17.03 38.35
N SER A 201 52.56 -18.26 38.51
CA SER A 201 52.19 -19.51 37.79
C SER A 201 51.78 -20.55 38.87
N PRO A 202 51.33 -21.80 38.59
CA PRO A 202 51.34 -22.57 37.34
C PRO A 202 50.04 -23.40 37.04
N ALA A 203 50.13 -24.31 36.06
CA ALA A 203 49.27 -25.51 35.89
C ALA A 203 49.79 -26.68 36.79
N PRO A 204 49.37 -27.98 36.71
CA PRO A 204 48.37 -28.66 35.86
C PRO A 204 47.46 -29.67 36.64
N GLY A 205 46.85 -30.67 35.99
CA GLY A 205 46.32 -31.88 36.68
C GLY A 205 45.27 -32.71 35.92
N LYS A 206 45.21 -34.03 36.19
CA LYS A 206 44.21 -35.00 35.69
C LYS A 206 43.83 -36.02 36.79
N ALA A 207 42.81 -36.84 36.52
CA ALA A 207 42.40 -38.08 37.22
C ALA A 207 41.62 -37.90 38.56
N ALA A 208 40.78 -38.86 39.01
CA ALA A 208 39.99 -39.90 38.31
C ALA A 208 38.90 -40.52 39.25
N ALA A 209 37.83 -41.07 38.64
CA ALA A 209 36.93 -42.16 39.09
C ALA A 209 36.34 -42.22 40.53
N ARG A 210 35.03 -42.55 40.62
CA ARG A 210 34.48 -43.73 41.37
C ARG A 210 32.93 -43.83 41.37
N THR A 211 32.40 -45.04 41.08
CA THR A 211 31.19 -45.73 41.63
C THR A 211 29.80 -45.03 41.71
N ALA A 212 28.63 -45.69 41.61
CA ALA A 212 28.22 -47.04 41.15
C ALA A 212 26.66 -47.16 41.06
N SER A 213 26.15 -48.21 40.39
CA SER A 213 24.81 -48.88 40.44
C SER A 213 23.61 -48.19 41.15
N ARG A 214 22.40 -48.10 40.56
CA ARG A 214 21.34 -49.17 40.39
C ARG A 214 20.17 -48.54 39.58
N ALA A 215 19.20 -49.21 38.93
CA ALA A 215 18.83 -50.64 38.81
C ALA A 215 18.11 -50.95 37.46
N ALA A 216 17.57 -52.18 37.31
CA ALA A 216 16.91 -52.80 36.14
C ALA A 216 15.63 -52.05 35.62
N LYS A 217 15.08 -52.29 34.42
CA LYS A 217 14.86 -53.57 33.69
C LYS A 217 14.97 -53.54 32.14
N LYS A 218 15.40 -54.68 31.60
CA LYS A 218 15.12 -55.28 30.26
C LYS A 218 14.25 -56.55 30.51
N PRO A 219 13.88 -57.47 29.56
CA PRO A 219 14.33 -57.73 28.18
C PRO A 219 13.28 -57.16 27.16
N SER A 220 12.94 -57.67 25.96
CA SER A 220 13.24 -58.90 25.20
C SER A 220 13.54 -58.64 23.70
N ALA A 221 13.40 -59.66 22.84
CA ALA A 221 14.35 -59.88 21.74
C ALA A 221 13.91 -60.84 20.60
N ARG A 222 13.89 -60.31 19.37
CA ARG A 222 14.44 -60.93 18.12
C ARG A 222 13.74 -62.24 17.57
N PRO A 223 14.21 -62.93 16.49
CA PRO A 223 13.46 -62.93 15.21
C PRO A 223 13.27 -64.31 14.50
N LYS A 224 12.66 -64.29 13.29
CA LYS A 224 12.98 -65.05 12.04
C LYS A 224 12.11 -64.43 10.91
N THR A 225 12.54 -64.15 9.67
CA THR A 225 13.28 -64.89 8.61
C THR A 225 12.42 -65.91 7.86
N GLU A 226 12.09 -65.63 6.59
CA GLU A 226 12.18 -66.58 5.44
C GLU A 226 11.84 -65.90 4.10
N THR A 227 12.34 -66.47 2.99
CA THR A 227 12.11 -66.02 1.60
C THR A 227 12.20 -67.20 0.64
N PRO A 228 11.14 -67.45 -0.16
CA PRO A 228 11.29 -67.61 -1.63
C PRO A 228 10.14 -66.91 -2.39
N ALA A 229 10.13 -66.63 -3.70
CA ALA A 229 11.09 -66.87 -4.80
C ALA A 229 10.98 -65.74 -5.87
N SER A 230 11.70 -65.88 -6.99
CA SER A 230 11.37 -65.28 -8.30
C SER A 230 11.66 -66.32 -9.39
N PRO A 231 11.03 -66.27 -10.59
CA PRO A 231 11.77 -65.68 -11.71
C PRO A 231 10.94 -64.98 -12.81
N ALA A 232 11.62 -64.07 -13.53
CA ALA A 232 11.44 -63.65 -14.93
C ALA A 232 10.06 -63.14 -15.46
N GLY A 233 10.01 -62.10 -16.32
CA GLY A 233 11.10 -61.23 -16.78
C GLY A 233 10.78 -60.38 -18.03
N LYS A 234 11.83 -59.71 -18.54
CA LYS A 234 11.93 -58.96 -19.83
C LYS A 234 11.17 -57.62 -19.97
N SER A 235 11.97 -56.56 -20.06
CA SER A 235 11.72 -55.24 -20.68
C SER A 235 11.77 -55.37 -22.24
N PRO A 236 11.72 -54.31 -23.09
CA PRO A 236 11.43 -52.88 -22.85
C PRO A 236 10.48 -52.22 -23.90
N ARG A 237 10.08 -50.95 -23.68
CA ARG A 237 10.37 -49.85 -24.63
C ARG A 237 10.03 -48.43 -24.12
N GLN A 238 11.07 -47.61 -24.09
CA GLN A 238 11.11 -46.14 -24.16
C GLN A 238 11.23 -45.74 -25.68
N PRO A 239 11.44 -44.47 -26.13
CA PRO A 239 11.54 -43.17 -25.43
C PRO A 239 10.85 -41.97 -26.14
N ALA A 240 11.19 -40.74 -25.69
CA ALA A 240 11.45 -39.52 -26.49
C ALA A 240 10.30 -38.88 -27.31
N ALA A 241 9.85 -37.65 -27.02
CA ALA A 241 10.47 -36.33 -27.34
C ALA A 241 9.70 -35.67 -28.52
N SER A 242 9.88 -34.40 -28.91
CA SER A 242 10.84 -33.34 -28.52
C SER A 242 10.14 -31.97 -28.42
N ALA A 243 10.89 -30.89 -28.19
CA ALA A 243 10.36 -29.54 -27.94
C ALA A 243 10.77 -28.50 -29.01
N SER A 244 10.13 -27.33 -28.93
CA SER A 244 10.64 -25.97 -29.21
C SER A 244 10.52 -25.34 -30.62
N SER A 245 10.15 -24.04 -30.58
CA SER A 245 10.43 -22.99 -31.58
C SER A 245 9.65 -23.03 -32.91
N LYS A 246 9.46 -21.94 -33.67
CA LYS A 246 9.74 -20.50 -33.47
C LYS A 246 8.93 -19.64 -34.48
N ALA A 247 8.56 -18.40 -34.11
CA ALA A 247 8.26 -17.26 -35.02
C ALA A 247 7.07 -17.40 -36.03
N ARG A 248 6.65 -16.38 -36.80
CA ARG A 248 6.35 -14.93 -36.53
C ARG A 248 5.65 -14.35 -37.80
N ALA A 249 4.80 -13.32 -37.63
CA ALA A 249 4.34 -12.35 -38.65
C ALA A 249 3.35 -12.78 -39.79
N ASP A 250 2.11 -12.28 -39.65
CA ASP A 250 1.42 -11.31 -40.56
C ASP A 250 0.93 -11.66 -41.99
N SER A 251 0.13 -10.73 -42.52
CA SER A 251 -0.32 -10.52 -43.91
C SER A 251 -1.64 -11.16 -44.43
N ALA A 252 -2.70 -10.40 -44.15
CA ALA A 252 -4.01 -10.27 -44.78
C ALA A 252 -4.22 -10.52 -46.31
N ALA A 253 -5.49 -10.82 -46.64
CA ALA A 253 -6.22 -10.59 -47.92
C ALA A 253 -5.75 -11.38 -49.18
N LYS A 254 -6.61 -11.88 -50.09
CA LYS A 254 -7.75 -11.23 -50.77
C LYS A 254 -8.51 -12.25 -51.65
N ILE A 255 -9.83 -12.09 -51.84
CA ILE A 255 -10.68 -12.92 -52.74
C ILE A 255 -10.76 -12.28 -54.14
N PRO A 256 -10.54 -13.03 -55.23
CA PRO A 256 -11.63 -13.41 -56.18
C PRO A 256 -11.47 -14.84 -56.76
N GLY A 257 -12.49 -15.49 -57.35
CA GLY A 257 -13.92 -15.15 -57.45
C GLY A 257 -14.58 -15.72 -58.72
N LYS A 258 -15.84 -16.22 -58.62
CA LYS A 258 -16.67 -16.86 -59.69
C LYS A 258 -16.13 -18.25 -60.13
N HIS A 259 -16.93 -19.24 -60.57
CA HIS A 259 -18.28 -19.23 -61.16
C HIS A 259 -19.20 -20.38 -60.67
N SER A 260 -20.50 -20.05 -60.61
CA SER A 260 -21.67 -20.93 -60.84
C SER A 260 -22.49 -20.29 -61.99
N PRO A 261 -23.60 -20.85 -62.53
CA PRO A 261 -24.32 -22.09 -62.18
C PRO A 261 -24.70 -22.99 -63.39
N THR A 262 -25.47 -24.07 -63.17
CA THR A 262 -26.80 -24.28 -63.82
C THR A 262 -27.56 -25.48 -63.23
N ASN A 263 -28.90 -25.43 -63.29
CA ASN A 263 -29.83 -26.56 -63.12
C ASN A 263 -30.00 -27.29 -64.48
N THR A 264 -30.81 -28.34 -64.74
CA THR A 264 -32.08 -28.79 -64.14
C THR A 264 -32.46 -30.19 -64.66
N SER A 265 -33.30 -30.94 -63.93
CA SER A 265 -34.19 -32.02 -64.45
C SER A 265 -33.52 -33.32 -64.97
N GLY A 266 -34.08 -34.53 -64.83
CA GLY A 266 -35.29 -34.95 -64.09
C GLY A 266 -36.15 -35.98 -64.83
N LYS A 267 -36.45 -37.14 -64.22
CA LYS A 267 -37.55 -38.06 -64.58
C LYS A 267 -37.84 -39.08 -63.46
N ARG A 268 -38.98 -39.76 -63.53
CA ARG A 268 -39.58 -40.60 -62.46
C ARG A 268 -39.50 -42.12 -62.73
N SER A 269 -39.86 -42.86 -61.67
CA SER A 269 -40.72 -44.05 -61.60
C SER A 269 -40.16 -45.49 -61.72
N ALA A 270 -40.21 -46.16 -60.55
CA ALA A 270 -40.99 -47.38 -60.25
C ALA A 270 -40.42 -48.80 -60.55
N GLN A 271 -40.40 -49.60 -59.46
CA GLN A 271 -40.64 -51.07 -59.37
C GLN A 271 -39.56 -52.00 -60.01
N SER A 272 -39.29 -53.23 -59.52
CA SER A 272 -39.91 -54.06 -58.46
C SER A 272 -38.88 -54.91 -57.65
N THR A 273 -39.36 -55.55 -56.57
CA THR A 273 -38.69 -56.45 -55.59
C THR A 273 -38.62 -57.93 -56.05
N PRO A 274 -38.16 -58.97 -55.26
CA PRO A 274 -37.59 -59.04 -53.90
C PRO A 274 -36.30 -59.92 -53.72
N GLY A 275 -35.73 -60.01 -52.50
CA GLY A 275 -34.54 -60.86 -52.22
C GLY A 275 -34.26 -61.28 -50.76
N LYS A 276 -35.06 -62.20 -50.20
CA LYS A 276 -34.80 -63.12 -49.03
C LYS A 276 -34.07 -62.60 -47.76
N ALA A 277 -34.79 -62.63 -46.63
CA ALA A 277 -34.22 -62.46 -45.29
C ALA A 277 -33.38 -63.67 -44.80
N ARG A 278 -32.45 -63.44 -43.86
CA ARG A 278 -31.64 -64.50 -43.21
C ARG A 278 -31.82 -64.45 -41.68
N LYS A 279 -32.09 -65.62 -41.09
CA LYS A 279 -32.51 -65.79 -39.68
C LYS A 279 -31.40 -65.42 -38.68
N ARG A 280 -31.78 -64.91 -37.51
CA ARG A 280 -31.00 -65.00 -36.25
C ARG A 280 -31.79 -65.85 -35.26
N ALA A 281 -31.11 -66.77 -34.56
CA ALA A 281 -31.76 -67.70 -33.63
C ALA A 281 -31.86 -67.11 -32.21
N PRO A 282 -32.93 -67.43 -31.45
CA PRO A 282 -33.03 -67.05 -30.04
C PRO A 282 -32.15 -67.94 -29.16
N ILE A 283 -31.39 -67.35 -28.23
CA ILE A 283 -30.64 -68.09 -27.22
C ILE A 283 -31.54 -68.26 -25.99
N THR A 284 -31.89 -69.50 -25.67
CA THR A 284 -32.75 -69.85 -24.52
C THR A 284 -31.92 -70.09 -23.25
N SER A 285 -31.77 -69.06 -22.41
CA SER A 285 -31.20 -69.22 -21.06
C SER A 285 -32.25 -69.79 -20.10
N ARG A 286 -32.24 -71.11 -19.87
CA ARG A 286 -33.00 -71.73 -18.77
C ARG A 286 -32.41 -71.32 -17.43
N LEU A 287 -33.09 -70.44 -16.70
CA LEU A 287 -32.96 -70.35 -15.25
C LEU A 287 -34.33 -70.63 -14.63
N ILE A 288 -34.45 -71.75 -13.91
CA ILE A 288 -35.72 -72.19 -13.32
C ILE A 288 -35.78 -71.69 -11.88
N LEU A 289 -36.76 -70.85 -11.59
CA LEU A 289 -37.15 -70.47 -10.23
C LEU A 289 -38.38 -71.30 -9.83
N PRO A 290 -38.44 -71.86 -8.61
CA PRO A 290 -39.61 -72.61 -8.13
C PRO A 290 -40.89 -71.77 -8.12
N GLY A 291 -42.01 -72.40 -8.41
CA GLY A 291 -43.27 -71.70 -8.69
C GLY A 291 -43.96 -71.12 -7.46
N VAL A 292 -44.39 -69.86 -7.58
CA VAL A 292 -45.55 -69.32 -6.86
C VAL A 292 -46.62 -69.00 -7.91
N LEU A 293 -47.85 -69.46 -7.69
CA LEU A 293 -48.97 -69.30 -8.62
C LEU A 293 -49.46 -67.84 -8.69
N ARG A 294 -48.76 -66.99 -9.44
CA ARG A 294 -49.24 -65.64 -9.77
C ARG A 294 -50.36 -65.77 -10.81
N ARG A 295 -51.61 -65.52 -10.38
CA ARG A 295 -52.73 -65.26 -11.31
C ARG A 295 -52.29 -64.21 -12.34
N ALA A 296 -52.76 -64.32 -13.57
CA ALA A 296 -52.52 -63.31 -14.59
C ALA A 296 -53.08 -61.96 -14.08
N ALA A 297 -52.19 -61.04 -13.74
CA ALA A 297 -52.57 -59.67 -13.42
C ALA A 297 -52.95 -58.98 -14.73
N GLU A 298 -54.13 -58.37 -14.74
CA GLU A 298 -54.54 -57.48 -15.82
C GLU A 298 -53.51 -56.34 -15.98
N PRO A 299 -53.35 -55.75 -17.19
CA PRO A 299 -52.45 -54.63 -17.39
C PRO A 299 -52.96 -53.40 -16.63
N THR A 300 -52.53 -53.27 -15.37
CA THR A 300 -52.86 -52.14 -14.49
C THR A 300 -52.43 -50.84 -15.15
N LYS A 301 -53.40 -50.01 -15.54
CA LYS A 301 -53.15 -48.63 -15.99
C LYS A 301 -52.20 -47.96 -15.00
N GLN A 302 -51.01 -47.59 -15.49
CA GLN A 302 -49.96 -46.99 -14.68
C GLN A 302 -50.52 -45.72 -14.01
N ARG A 303 -50.67 -45.77 -12.68
CA ARG A 303 -51.31 -44.69 -11.92
C ARG A 303 -50.45 -43.43 -12.00
N SER A 304 -51.07 -42.29 -12.25
CA SER A 304 -50.39 -41.00 -12.38
C SER A 304 -49.56 -40.70 -11.13
N GLY A 305 -48.30 -40.27 -11.31
CA GLY A 305 -47.35 -40.00 -10.21
C GLY A 305 -46.58 -41.22 -9.66
N ALA A 306 -46.82 -42.44 -10.16
CA ALA A 306 -46.06 -43.62 -9.72
C ALA A 306 -44.71 -43.75 -10.47
N PRO A 307 -43.56 -43.90 -9.77
CA PRO A 307 -42.25 -44.08 -10.38
C PRO A 307 -42.15 -45.40 -11.16
N ASN A 308 -41.25 -45.46 -12.15
CA ASN A 308 -40.99 -46.70 -12.89
C ASN A 308 -40.27 -47.72 -11.98
N PRO A 309 -40.90 -48.85 -11.61
CA PRO A 309 -40.36 -49.75 -10.60
C PRO A 309 -39.09 -50.47 -11.05
N TYR A 310 -38.92 -50.68 -12.37
CA TYR A 310 -37.73 -51.34 -12.92
C TYR A 310 -36.47 -50.47 -12.89
N ARG A 311 -36.60 -49.19 -12.52
CA ARG A 311 -35.48 -48.27 -12.32
C ARG A 311 -35.17 -47.98 -10.86
N LEU A 312 -36.01 -48.42 -9.93
CA LEU A 312 -35.84 -48.12 -8.52
C LEU A 312 -34.58 -48.80 -7.95
N HIS A 313 -33.80 -48.06 -7.17
CA HIS A 313 -32.56 -48.53 -6.56
C HIS A 313 -32.60 -48.34 -5.04
N PRO A 314 -32.36 -49.38 -4.21
CA PRO A 314 -32.34 -49.22 -2.76
C PRO A 314 -31.12 -48.38 -2.34
N PHE A 315 -31.32 -47.45 -1.41
CA PHE A 315 -30.22 -46.76 -0.74
C PHE A 315 -29.33 -47.77 0.02
N ARG A 316 -28.02 -47.79 -0.27
CA ARG A 316 -27.05 -48.75 0.30
C ARG A 316 -25.98 -48.04 1.12
N ASN A 317 -25.73 -48.53 2.33
CA ASN A 317 -24.64 -48.06 3.21
C ASN A 317 -23.25 -48.59 2.76
N THR A 318 -22.78 -48.06 1.62
CA THR A 318 -21.47 -48.39 1.02
C THR A 318 -20.29 -48.01 1.93
N PRO A 319 -19.07 -48.55 1.72
CA PRO A 319 -17.86 -48.04 2.39
C PRO A 319 -17.65 -46.54 2.14
N GLU A 320 -18.08 -46.02 1.00
CA GLU A 320 -18.08 -44.59 0.71
C GLU A 320 -19.00 -43.78 1.62
N VAL A 321 -20.23 -44.25 1.85
CA VAL A 321 -21.19 -43.63 2.77
C VAL A 321 -20.57 -43.52 4.16
N ARG A 322 -20.01 -44.63 4.68
CA ARG A 322 -19.33 -44.69 5.99
C ARG A 322 -18.10 -43.78 6.07
N GLY A 323 -17.33 -43.67 4.99
CA GLY A 323 -16.12 -42.86 4.95
C GLY A 323 -16.33 -41.33 4.87
N ARG A 324 -17.56 -40.83 4.69
CA ARG A 324 -17.82 -39.41 4.44
C ARG A 324 -17.37 -38.47 5.56
N ALA A 325 -17.59 -38.83 6.83
CA ALA A 325 -17.15 -37.99 7.94
C ALA A 325 -15.61 -37.81 7.95
N ALA A 326 -14.86 -38.88 7.67
CA ALA A 326 -13.40 -38.83 7.57
C ALA A 326 -12.94 -38.00 6.35
N ARG A 327 -13.57 -38.20 5.18
CA ARG A 327 -13.30 -37.40 3.96
C ARG A 327 -13.59 -35.91 4.18
N ALA A 328 -14.66 -35.56 4.88
CA ALA A 328 -14.99 -34.19 5.24
C ALA A 328 -13.98 -33.58 6.23
N ALA A 329 -13.53 -34.34 7.23
CA ALA A 329 -12.49 -33.89 8.17
C ALA A 329 -11.14 -33.60 7.48
N THR A 330 -10.71 -34.44 6.54
CA THR A 330 -9.47 -34.20 5.77
C THR A 330 -9.63 -33.05 4.76
N GLY A 331 -10.79 -32.92 4.11
CA GLY A 331 -11.12 -31.77 3.27
C GLY A 331 -11.08 -30.44 4.04
N ALA A 332 -11.66 -30.40 5.24
CA ALA A 332 -11.65 -29.22 6.10
C ALA A 332 -10.22 -28.80 6.49
N ARG A 333 -9.34 -29.75 6.83
CA ARG A 333 -7.92 -29.49 7.12
C ARG A 333 -7.17 -28.95 5.89
N ARG A 334 -7.38 -29.55 4.71
CA ARG A 334 -6.76 -29.09 3.45
C ARG A 334 -7.20 -27.67 3.11
N GLY A 335 -8.50 -27.38 3.12
CA GLY A 335 -9.03 -26.04 2.86
C GLY A 335 -8.46 -24.99 3.81
N LEU A 336 -8.36 -25.32 5.10
CA LEU A 336 -7.80 -24.41 6.09
C LEU A 336 -6.32 -24.09 5.78
N MET A 337 -5.49 -25.10 5.51
CA MET A 337 -4.08 -24.89 5.18
C MET A 337 -3.90 -24.00 3.94
N TRP A 338 -4.60 -24.30 2.84
CA TRP A 338 -4.55 -23.48 1.61
C TRP A 338 -5.04 -22.04 1.86
N GLY A 339 -6.17 -21.87 2.56
CA GLY A 339 -6.70 -20.55 2.91
C GLY A 339 -5.77 -19.74 3.80
N THR A 340 -5.13 -20.35 4.80
CA THR A 340 -4.15 -19.65 5.66
C THR A 340 -2.84 -19.32 4.94
N ALA A 341 -2.40 -20.17 4.01
CA ALA A 341 -1.21 -19.91 3.19
C ALA A 341 -1.45 -18.75 2.22
N ALA A 342 -2.59 -18.74 1.52
CA ALA A 342 -2.98 -17.65 0.64
C ALA A 342 -3.17 -16.32 1.40
N LEU A 343 -3.74 -16.35 2.61
CA LEU A 343 -3.85 -15.17 3.48
C LEU A 343 -2.48 -14.64 3.92
N ALA A 344 -1.52 -15.50 4.24
CA ALA A 344 -0.17 -15.08 4.60
C ALA A 344 0.54 -14.40 3.42
N VAL A 345 0.42 -14.96 2.21
CA VAL A 345 0.94 -14.33 0.97
C VAL A 345 0.25 -13.00 0.70
N LEU A 346 -1.09 -12.93 0.83
CA LEU A 346 -1.87 -11.70 0.64
C LEU A 346 -1.38 -10.57 1.56
N LEU A 347 -1.12 -10.84 2.83
CA LEU A 347 -0.65 -9.84 3.79
C LEU A 347 0.78 -9.36 3.48
N ILE A 348 1.66 -10.24 3.02
CA ILE A 348 3.03 -9.89 2.58
C ILE A 348 2.97 -9.01 1.32
N LEU A 349 2.12 -9.36 0.35
CA LEU A 349 1.93 -8.58 -0.87
C LEU A 349 1.33 -7.20 -0.57
N ALA A 350 0.29 -7.13 0.27
CA ALA A 350 -0.35 -5.88 0.65
C ALA A 350 0.61 -4.94 1.39
N GLY A 351 1.43 -5.46 2.32
CA GLY A 351 2.48 -4.67 2.99
C GLY A 351 3.54 -4.16 2.02
N SER A 352 3.92 -4.97 1.02
CA SER A 352 4.89 -4.60 -0.02
C SER A 352 4.35 -3.51 -0.96
N PHE A 353 3.06 -3.58 -1.30
CA PHE A 353 2.35 -2.58 -2.10
C PHE A 353 2.30 -1.22 -1.37
N ILE A 354 1.87 -1.21 -0.10
CA ILE A 354 1.83 0.01 0.74
C ILE A 354 3.21 0.64 0.86
N ALA A 355 4.26 -0.15 1.11
CA ALA A 355 5.63 0.35 1.23
C ALA A 355 6.14 1.02 -0.07
N ARG A 356 5.75 0.51 -1.24
CA ARG A 356 6.10 1.10 -2.55
C ARG A 356 5.31 2.37 -2.91
N HIS A 357 4.35 2.78 -2.09
CA HIS A 357 3.52 3.96 -2.35
C HIS A 357 3.74 5.12 -1.37
N ALA A 358 4.71 4.97 -0.46
CA ALA A 358 5.15 6.07 0.41
C ALA A 358 5.82 7.22 -0.37
N SER A 359 6.45 6.93 -1.52
CA SER A 359 7.05 7.95 -2.39
C SER A 359 5.97 8.77 -3.10
N ALA A 360 5.93 10.07 -2.76
CA ALA A 360 5.12 11.06 -3.45
C ALA A 360 5.44 11.07 -4.95
N PRO A 361 4.44 11.24 -5.84
CA PRO A 361 4.70 11.37 -7.27
C PRO A 361 5.35 12.73 -7.55
N LEU A 362 6.34 12.77 -8.45
CA LEU A 362 6.92 14.02 -8.95
C LEU A 362 5.82 14.86 -9.62
N ARG A 363 5.79 16.17 -9.33
CA ARG A 363 4.84 17.12 -9.93
C ARG A 363 5.48 18.33 -10.58
N GLY A 364 6.71 18.66 -10.21
CA GLY A 364 7.46 19.82 -10.67
C GLY A 364 8.95 19.66 -10.41
N PRO A 365 9.78 20.65 -10.79
CA PRO A 365 11.19 20.67 -10.43
C PRO A 365 11.37 20.90 -8.91
N ALA A 366 12.27 20.15 -8.28
CA ALA A 366 12.57 20.29 -6.85
C ALA A 366 13.46 21.50 -6.53
N ALA A 367 14.21 21.99 -7.51
CA ALA A 367 14.93 23.26 -7.52
C ALA A 367 15.34 23.61 -8.96
N VAL A 368 15.71 24.87 -9.21
CA VAL A 368 16.14 25.38 -10.52
C VAL A 368 17.37 26.28 -10.37
N ALA A 369 18.33 26.20 -11.29
CA ALA A 369 19.47 27.10 -11.36
C ALA A 369 19.76 27.57 -12.79
N ALA A 370 20.12 28.84 -12.94
CA ALA A 370 20.56 29.44 -14.19
C ALA A 370 22.09 29.66 -14.19
N ALA A 371 22.74 29.32 -15.29
CA ALA A 371 24.16 29.59 -15.50
C ALA A 371 24.38 31.04 -15.98
N PRO A 372 25.56 31.65 -15.75
CA PRO A 372 25.86 33.01 -16.23
C PRO A 372 25.71 33.19 -17.76
N GLY A 373 25.90 32.12 -18.55
CA GLY A 373 25.66 32.12 -20.00
C GLY A 373 24.19 31.99 -20.43
N GLY A 374 23.26 31.91 -19.48
CA GLY A 374 21.82 31.79 -19.72
C GLY A 374 21.28 30.36 -19.84
N ALA A 375 22.13 29.32 -19.83
CA ALA A 375 21.65 27.94 -19.74
C ALA A 375 20.89 27.68 -18.43
N LEU A 376 19.93 26.77 -18.42
CA LEU A 376 19.02 26.52 -17.30
C LEU A 376 18.98 25.03 -16.94
N VAL A 377 19.16 24.72 -15.65
CA VAL A 377 19.08 23.35 -15.12
C VAL A 377 17.93 23.24 -14.13
N LEU A 378 17.06 22.26 -14.36
CA LEU A 378 15.98 21.88 -13.44
C LEU A 378 16.35 20.54 -12.79
N LEU A 379 16.24 20.43 -11.47
CA LEU A 379 16.36 19.18 -10.73
C LEU A 379 14.99 18.51 -10.63
N ALA A 380 14.88 17.24 -11.01
CA ALA A 380 13.61 16.51 -11.14
C ALA A 380 13.75 15.09 -10.60
N GLY A 381 13.76 14.96 -9.26
CA GLY A 381 14.24 13.74 -8.59
C GLY A 381 15.74 13.54 -8.85
N ASP A 382 16.19 12.30 -8.99
CA ASP A 382 17.61 11.96 -9.27
C ASP A 382 18.05 12.27 -10.72
N LYS A 383 17.56 13.35 -11.32
CA LYS A 383 17.87 13.75 -12.71
C LYS A 383 17.96 15.27 -12.86
N LEU A 384 18.94 15.71 -13.64
CA LEU A 384 19.13 17.08 -14.08
C LEU A 384 18.63 17.23 -15.52
N LEU A 385 17.84 18.27 -15.77
CA LEU A 385 17.26 18.58 -17.07
C LEU A 385 17.88 19.88 -17.60
N LEU A 386 18.79 19.77 -18.56
CA LEU A 386 19.56 20.89 -19.13
C LEU A 386 18.79 21.52 -20.29
N HIS A 387 18.73 22.84 -20.31
CA HIS A 387 18.09 23.65 -21.34
C HIS A 387 19.00 24.81 -21.75
N ASP A 388 18.92 25.21 -23.01
CA ASP A 388 19.67 26.32 -23.58
C ASP A 388 19.18 27.69 -23.07
N ARG A 389 19.85 28.75 -23.51
CA ARG A 389 19.50 30.16 -23.21
C ARG A 389 18.13 30.64 -23.74
N ALA A 390 17.48 29.89 -24.61
CA ALA A 390 16.10 30.13 -25.06
C ALA A 390 15.07 29.25 -24.31
N GLY A 391 15.54 28.28 -23.52
CA GLY A 391 14.71 27.31 -22.81
C GLY A 391 14.44 26.02 -23.60
N VAL A 392 15.14 25.79 -24.71
CA VAL A 392 15.05 24.56 -25.50
C VAL A 392 15.78 23.43 -24.75
N PRO A 393 15.19 22.25 -24.57
CA PRO A 393 15.86 21.14 -23.90
C PRO A 393 17.06 20.63 -24.70
N GLU A 394 18.20 20.49 -24.03
CA GLU A 394 19.45 20.00 -24.64
C GLU A 394 19.73 18.54 -24.25
N ARG A 395 19.73 18.24 -22.94
CA ARG A 395 20.13 16.93 -22.41
C ARG A 395 19.45 16.62 -21.07
N ARG A 396 19.17 15.33 -20.83
CA ARG A 396 18.92 14.79 -19.49
C ARG A 396 20.20 14.13 -18.98
N ILE A 397 20.54 14.35 -17.71
CA ILE A 397 21.62 13.65 -17.00
C ILE A 397 21.00 12.97 -15.79
N GLU A 398 21.13 11.66 -15.66
CA GLU A 398 20.68 10.91 -14.48
C GLU A 398 21.80 10.84 -13.44
N ALA A 399 21.48 10.84 -12.13
CA ALA A 399 22.48 10.90 -11.06
C ALA A 399 23.60 9.85 -11.18
N ALA A 400 23.24 8.65 -11.67
CA ALA A 400 24.18 7.56 -11.91
C ALA A 400 25.21 7.84 -13.03
N GLU A 401 24.93 8.73 -13.99
CA GLU A 401 25.93 9.19 -14.98
C GLU A 401 27.04 10.00 -14.31
N LEU A 402 26.74 10.66 -13.19
CA LEU A 402 27.65 11.49 -12.39
C LEU A 402 28.35 10.71 -11.26
N GLY A 403 28.03 9.43 -11.07
CA GLY A 403 28.47 8.63 -9.93
C GLY A 403 27.71 8.91 -8.62
N LEU A 404 26.52 9.52 -8.71
CA LEU A 404 25.73 10.03 -7.59
C LEU A 404 24.36 9.34 -7.45
N ARG A 405 23.70 9.59 -6.31
CA ARG A 405 22.30 9.24 -6.01
C ARG A 405 21.71 10.25 -5.02
N GLU A 406 20.38 10.29 -4.91
CA GLU A 406 19.64 11.15 -3.98
C GLU A 406 20.04 12.63 -4.14
N LEU A 407 19.81 13.16 -5.35
CA LEU A 407 20.12 14.55 -5.69
C LEU A 407 19.16 15.51 -4.97
N ALA A 408 19.71 16.58 -4.39
CA ALA A 408 18.98 17.55 -3.58
C ALA A 408 19.45 18.99 -3.86
N PRO A 409 18.59 20.00 -3.57
CA PRO A 409 19.05 21.37 -3.40
C PRO A 409 20.07 21.50 -2.25
N PRO A 410 20.84 22.61 -2.20
CA PRO A 410 20.82 23.73 -3.14
C PRO A 410 21.45 23.40 -4.50
N LEU A 411 21.13 24.20 -5.52
CA LEU A 411 21.77 24.20 -6.84
C LEU A 411 22.41 25.57 -7.06
N LEU A 412 23.70 25.61 -7.45
CA LEU A 412 24.38 26.87 -7.73
C LEU A 412 25.42 26.70 -8.85
N PHE A 413 25.36 27.54 -9.88
CA PHE A 413 26.41 27.60 -10.89
C PHE A 413 27.60 28.43 -10.42
N VAL A 414 28.81 27.90 -10.62
CA VAL A 414 30.08 28.58 -10.42
C VAL A 414 30.89 28.46 -11.71
N GLU A 415 31.05 29.58 -12.41
CA GLU A 415 31.65 29.65 -13.75
C GLU A 415 30.96 28.73 -14.78
N ARG A 416 31.40 27.47 -14.89
CA ARG A 416 30.84 26.42 -15.75
C ARG A 416 30.48 25.13 -15.00
N GLU A 417 30.84 25.03 -13.72
CA GLU A 417 30.54 23.89 -12.86
C GLU A 417 29.22 24.12 -12.12
N LEU A 418 28.49 23.04 -11.85
CA LEU A 418 27.29 23.03 -11.00
C LEU A 418 27.65 22.48 -9.61
N LEU A 419 27.37 23.26 -8.56
CA LEU A 419 27.33 22.78 -7.19
C LEU A 419 25.93 22.23 -6.89
N LEU A 420 25.87 21.02 -6.31
CA LEU A 420 24.64 20.35 -5.89
C LEU A 420 24.87 19.44 -4.67
N SER A 421 23.83 19.17 -3.89
CA SER A 421 23.90 18.22 -2.76
C SER A 421 23.51 16.80 -3.20
N ALA A 422 24.29 15.78 -2.84
CA ALA A 422 24.02 14.38 -3.19
C ALA A 422 24.79 13.36 -2.32
N ARG A 423 24.48 12.08 -2.49
CA ARG A 423 25.34 10.95 -2.04
C ARG A 423 26.11 10.35 -3.20
N ALA A 424 27.21 9.68 -2.91
CA ALA A 424 27.89 8.80 -3.86
C ALA A 424 27.03 7.55 -4.15
N ALA A 425 27.14 7.01 -5.37
CA ALA A 425 26.40 5.81 -5.77
C ALA A 425 26.90 4.52 -5.08
N ASP A 426 28.22 4.38 -4.91
CA ASP A 426 28.86 3.11 -4.50
C ASP A 426 29.04 2.90 -2.99
N ASP A 427 28.80 3.93 -2.16
CA ASP A 427 28.99 3.87 -0.70
C ASP A 427 27.76 4.40 0.06
N ASP A 428 27.65 4.08 1.35
CA ASP A 428 26.62 4.62 2.25
C ASP A 428 27.02 6.02 2.79
N SER A 429 27.50 6.86 1.87
CA SER A 429 28.04 8.20 2.16
C SER A 429 26.97 9.13 2.73
N VAL A 430 27.39 10.10 3.54
CA VAL A 430 26.54 11.22 3.96
C VAL A 430 26.09 12.03 2.74
N MET A 431 24.99 12.80 2.87
CA MET A 431 24.74 13.90 1.94
C MET A 431 25.91 14.90 2.07
N GLN A 432 26.48 15.31 0.94
CA GLN A 432 27.51 16.35 0.91
C GLN A 432 27.36 17.18 -0.36
N LEU A 433 28.02 18.33 -0.42
CA LEU A 433 28.07 19.15 -1.61
C LEU A 433 29.06 18.55 -2.62
N TRP A 434 28.68 18.53 -3.89
CA TRP A 434 29.48 18.06 -5.02
C TRP A 434 29.63 19.17 -6.05
N ARG A 435 30.82 19.26 -6.64
CA ARG A 435 31.17 20.16 -7.74
C ARG A 435 31.28 19.35 -9.02
N CYS A 436 30.33 19.57 -9.91
CA CYS A 436 30.07 18.75 -11.09
C CYS A 436 30.30 19.53 -12.38
N ASP A 437 31.11 18.97 -13.28
CA ASP A 437 31.14 19.33 -14.69
C ASP A 437 29.97 18.61 -15.39
N LEU A 438 29.28 19.32 -16.28
CA LEU A 438 28.12 18.83 -17.04
C LEU A 438 28.43 18.57 -18.51
N GLU A 439 29.53 19.14 -19.03
CA GLU A 439 30.03 18.92 -20.39
C GLU A 439 30.75 17.56 -20.45
N ALA A 440 31.69 17.33 -19.52
CA ALA A 440 32.13 15.99 -19.14
C ALA A 440 31.44 15.61 -17.82
N PRO A 441 30.54 14.61 -17.78
CA PRO A 441 29.75 14.28 -16.59
C PRO A 441 30.62 13.64 -15.49
N GLN A 442 31.24 14.48 -14.65
CA GLN A 442 32.14 14.08 -13.58
C GLN A 442 31.92 15.00 -12.37
N CYS A 443 31.79 14.41 -11.18
CA CYS A 443 31.62 15.16 -9.93
C CYS A 443 32.79 14.89 -8.97
N THR A 444 33.20 15.96 -8.30
CA THR A 444 34.19 15.93 -7.22
C THR A 444 33.54 16.37 -5.92
N ALA A 445 33.87 15.75 -4.79
CA ALA A 445 33.38 16.20 -3.49
C ALA A 445 33.89 17.62 -3.21
N PHE A 446 33.00 18.53 -2.82
CA PHE A 446 33.37 19.89 -2.47
C PHE A 446 33.89 19.90 -1.02
N GLY A 447 35.22 19.98 -0.88
CA GLY A 447 35.91 20.03 0.40
C GLY A 447 35.90 18.73 1.22
N ALA A 448 36.80 18.67 2.21
CA ALA A 448 36.79 17.61 3.22
C ALA A 448 36.00 18.04 4.46
N ASP A 449 36.15 19.30 4.89
CA ASP A 449 35.48 19.84 6.07
C ASP A 449 33.97 20.04 5.81
N SER A 450 33.61 20.41 4.58
CA SER A 450 32.22 20.59 4.13
C SER A 450 31.42 19.29 4.09
N ALA A 451 32.07 18.12 4.08
CA ALA A 451 31.41 16.81 4.17
C ALA A 451 30.83 16.50 5.57
N ALA A 452 31.14 17.34 6.57
CA ALA A 452 30.55 17.26 7.91
C ALA A 452 29.35 18.22 8.11
N LEU A 453 29.02 19.06 7.12
CA LEU A 453 27.97 20.09 7.20
C LEU A 453 26.69 19.65 6.49
N ASP A 454 25.53 19.92 7.07
CA ASP A 454 24.23 19.69 6.42
C ASP A 454 23.82 20.94 5.64
N ILE A 455 24.41 21.11 4.44
CA ILE A 455 24.31 22.33 3.63
C ILE A 455 22.94 22.42 2.97
N VAL A 456 22.06 23.22 3.56
CA VAL A 456 20.69 23.46 3.08
C VAL A 456 20.58 24.69 2.15
N ALA A 457 21.52 25.64 2.24
CA ALA A 457 21.60 26.77 1.33
C ALA A 457 23.06 27.22 1.13
N ILE A 458 23.35 27.82 -0.03
CA ILE A 458 24.68 28.30 -0.41
C ILE A 458 24.61 29.55 -1.28
N VAL A 459 25.59 30.45 -1.14
CA VAL A 459 25.84 31.56 -2.06
C VAL A 459 27.35 31.73 -2.28
N HIS A 460 27.75 32.13 -3.49
CA HIS A 460 29.16 32.29 -3.91
C HIS A 460 29.53 33.76 -4.04
N HIS A 461 30.67 34.16 -3.46
CA HIS A 461 31.23 35.51 -3.57
C HIS A 461 32.24 35.59 -4.72
N ALA A 462 31.74 35.93 -5.91
CA ALA A 462 32.47 35.86 -7.18
C ALA A 462 33.80 36.65 -7.25
N LEU A 463 34.06 37.61 -6.36
CA LEU A 463 35.31 38.37 -6.31
C LEU A 463 36.40 37.76 -5.42
N SER A 464 36.07 36.84 -4.50
CA SER A 464 37.06 36.16 -3.65
C SER A 464 37.09 34.64 -3.80
N GLY A 465 36.10 34.04 -4.48
CA GLY A 465 35.94 32.59 -4.56
C GLY A 465 35.45 31.95 -3.25
N ASP A 466 35.02 32.75 -2.28
CA ASP A 466 34.48 32.25 -1.02
C ASP A 466 33.02 31.81 -1.17
N PHE A 467 32.63 30.83 -0.37
CA PHE A 467 31.25 30.37 -0.26
C PHE A 467 30.70 30.69 1.12
N ILE A 468 29.41 31.00 1.20
CA ILE A 468 28.68 31.16 2.44
C ILE A 468 27.54 30.15 2.44
N VAL A 469 27.50 29.27 3.44
CA VAL A 469 26.52 28.19 3.57
C VAL A 469 25.70 28.34 4.85
N ALA A 470 24.47 27.83 4.80
CA ALA A 470 23.64 27.59 5.97
C ALA A 470 23.77 26.11 6.38
N ASP A 471 24.10 25.86 7.63
CA ASP A 471 24.32 24.53 8.22
C ASP A 471 23.08 24.15 9.06
N ALA A 472 22.39 23.07 8.66
CA ALA A 472 21.24 22.55 9.40
C ALA A 472 21.62 21.59 10.54
N SER A 473 22.87 21.15 10.62
CA SER A 473 23.36 20.26 11.69
C SER A 473 23.72 21.04 12.96
N LEU A 474 24.23 22.27 12.80
CA LEU A 474 24.52 23.25 13.83
C LEU A 474 23.99 24.62 13.35
N PRO A 475 22.86 25.13 13.89
CA PRO A 475 22.14 26.26 13.32
C PRO A 475 22.99 27.53 13.27
N GLY A 476 23.39 27.90 12.06
CA GLY A 476 24.29 29.01 11.84
C GLY A 476 24.77 29.13 10.40
N LEU A 477 25.62 30.12 10.18
CA LEU A 477 26.23 30.39 8.89
C LEU A 477 27.71 30.03 8.96
N VAL A 478 28.24 29.49 7.87
CA VAL A 478 29.65 29.13 7.73
C VAL A 478 30.20 29.77 6.46
N LYS A 479 31.37 30.40 6.56
CA LYS A 479 32.13 30.89 5.42
C LYS A 479 33.23 29.88 5.08
N LEU A 480 33.19 29.36 3.87
CA LEU A 480 34.15 28.42 3.32
C LEU A 480 35.03 29.11 2.28
N ASP A 481 36.26 28.66 2.11
CA ASP A 481 37.12 29.07 0.99
C ASP A 481 36.73 28.34 -0.32
N SER A 482 37.43 28.67 -1.41
CA SER A 482 37.22 28.08 -2.74
C SER A 482 37.47 26.57 -2.84
N LYS A 483 37.97 25.94 -1.77
CA LYS A 483 38.23 24.49 -1.65
C LYS A 483 37.34 23.83 -0.60
N GLY A 484 36.44 24.56 0.04
CA GLY A 484 35.53 24.07 1.06
C GLY A 484 36.08 24.04 2.50
N GLY A 485 37.23 24.67 2.76
CA GLY A 485 37.79 24.79 4.11
C GLY A 485 37.17 25.93 4.91
N GLU A 486 36.89 25.72 6.20
CA GLU A 486 36.20 26.72 7.06
C GLU A 486 37.11 27.93 7.38
N LYS A 487 36.64 29.14 7.03
CA LYS A 487 37.29 30.42 7.34
C LYS A 487 36.69 31.12 8.56
N ALA A 488 35.36 31.07 8.69
CA ALA A 488 34.61 31.72 9.76
C ALA A 488 33.25 31.05 9.95
N ARG A 489 32.68 31.14 11.16
CA ARG A 489 31.35 30.62 11.50
C ARG A 489 30.66 31.59 12.46
N THR A 490 29.34 31.66 12.37
CA THR A 490 28.49 32.32 13.37
C THR A 490 27.33 31.41 13.75
N GLU A 491 26.90 31.46 15.01
CA GLU A 491 25.72 30.77 15.52
C GLU A 491 24.51 31.72 15.41
N ARG A 492 23.44 31.29 14.75
CA ARG A 492 22.22 32.10 14.55
C ARG A 492 21.03 31.18 14.25
N GLU A 493 19.86 31.49 14.80
CA GLU A 493 18.64 30.83 14.33
C GLU A 493 18.37 31.18 12.86
N LEU A 494 18.13 30.14 12.06
CA LEU A 494 17.79 30.22 10.65
C LEU A 494 16.40 29.61 10.43
N PRO A 495 15.59 30.14 9.49
CA PRO A 495 14.32 29.51 9.14
C PRO A 495 14.54 28.13 8.51
N ALA A 496 13.52 27.27 8.57
CA ALA A 496 13.60 25.87 8.09
C ALA A 496 13.97 25.72 6.59
N ASN A 497 13.74 26.77 5.78
CA ASN A 497 14.29 26.90 4.44
C ASN A 497 15.05 28.24 4.39
N PRO A 498 16.37 28.25 4.68
CA PRO A 498 17.16 29.47 4.65
C PRO A 498 17.48 29.86 3.21
N VAL A 499 17.47 31.16 2.93
CA VAL A 499 17.76 31.74 1.63
C VAL A 499 18.89 32.75 1.80
N LEU A 500 19.98 32.53 1.06
CA LEU A 500 21.18 33.35 1.09
C LEU A 500 21.32 34.12 -0.22
N ARG A 501 21.55 35.43 -0.13
CA ARG A 501 21.87 36.30 -1.28
C ARG A 501 23.03 37.22 -0.90
N LEU A 502 23.96 37.42 -1.83
CA LEU A 502 25.03 38.42 -1.73
C LEU A 502 24.76 39.53 -2.74
N ASP A 503 24.61 40.76 -2.27
CA ASP A 503 24.42 41.94 -3.12
C ASP A 503 25.03 43.18 -2.46
N MET A 504 25.54 44.12 -3.26
CA MET A 504 26.18 45.39 -2.80
C MET A 504 27.24 45.24 -1.68
N GLY A 505 27.86 44.07 -1.50
CA GLY A 505 28.80 43.81 -0.40
C GLY A 505 28.13 43.51 0.95
N LEU A 506 26.88 43.06 0.94
CA LEU A 506 26.10 42.65 2.11
C LEU A 506 25.58 41.22 1.91
N LEU A 507 25.43 40.49 3.02
CA LEU A 507 24.80 39.17 3.04
C LEU A 507 23.36 39.33 3.54
N PHE A 508 22.40 38.99 2.69
CA PHE A 508 20.98 39.00 3.02
C PHE A 508 20.51 37.58 3.33
N VAL A 509 19.72 37.43 4.39
CA VAL A 509 19.14 36.16 4.84
C VAL A 509 17.68 36.35 5.23
N ASN A 510 16.78 35.42 4.90
CA ASN A 510 15.40 35.49 5.38
C ASN A 510 15.34 35.27 6.91
N SER A 511 14.52 36.07 7.60
CA SER A 511 14.42 36.04 9.06
C SER A 511 13.67 34.79 9.55
N ALA A 512 14.08 34.26 10.70
CA ALA A 512 13.41 33.16 11.38
C ALA A 512 12.15 33.62 12.15
N GLU A 513 12.07 34.91 12.52
CA GLU A 513 11.05 35.44 13.45
C GLU A 513 9.83 36.10 12.77
N GLY A 514 9.86 36.34 11.46
CA GLY A 514 8.74 37.02 10.77
C GLY A 514 8.97 37.35 9.29
N PRO A 515 8.16 38.27 8.71
CA PRO A 515 8.25 38.66 7.31
C PRO A 515 9.36 39.70 7.12
N ALA A 516 10.60 39.33 7.41
CA ALA A 516 11.74 40.22 7.32
C ALA A 516 12.96 39.55 6.66
N ILE A 517 13.90 40.38 6.21
CA ILE A 517 15.21 39.97 5.69
C ILE A 517 16.28 40.60 6.58
N SER A 518 17.05 39.76 7.28
CA SER A 518 18.19 40.20 8.09
C SER A 518 19.35 40.59 7.17
N VAL A 519 19.95 41.76 7.41
CA VAL A 519 21.12 42.27 6.67
C VAL A 519 22.37 42.02 7.52
N LEU A 520 23.31 41.24 7.00
CA LEU A 520 24.48 40.74 7.73
C LEU A 520 25.80 41.16 7.05
N ARG A 521 26.84 41.30 7.87
CA ARG A 521 28.24 41.42 7.42
C ARG A 521 28.78 40.11 6.87
N PHE A 522 29.66 40.19 5.87
CA PHE A 522 30.27 39.03 5.21
C PHE A 522 31.81 38.97 5.36
N GLU A 523 32.42 40.00 5.97
CA GLU A 523 33.88 40.07 6.17
C GLU A 523 34.33 39.19 7.34
N ASP A 524 35.44 38.47 7.19
CA ASP A 524 35.84 37.35 8.08
C ASP A 524 35.86 37.69 9.58
N ARG A 525 36.23 38.93 9.95
CA ARG A 525 36.31 39.40 11.34
C ARG A 525 34.98 39.79 11.98
N ALA A 526 33.93 39.94 11.17
CA ALA A 526 32.60 40.38 11.59
C ALA A 526 31.51 39.54 10.90
N PHE A 527 31.86 38.33 10.45
CA PHE A 527 31.01 37.48 9.64
C PHE A 527 29.70 37.12 10.36
N GLY A 528 28.57 37.40 9.70
CA GLY A 528 27.24 37.16 10.24
C GLY A 528 26.77 38.16 11.32
N HIS A 529 27.54 39.19 11.66
CA HIS A 529 27.03 40.27 12.50
C HIS A 529 25.91 41.02 11.76
N GLN A 530 24.76 41.14 12.42
CA GLN A 530 23.60 41.85 11.89
C GLN A 530 23.84 43.37 11.90
N LEU A 531 23.50 44.00 10.78
CA LEU A 531 23.54 45.44 10.57
C LEU A 531 22.14 46.06 10.64
N ASP A 532 21.15 45.37 10.06
CA ASP A 532 19.78 45.86 9.91
C ASP A 532 18.78 44.69 9.75
N GLU A 533 17.48 44.97 9.74
CA GLU A 533 16.41 44.02 9.44
C GLU A 533 15.28 44.67 8.64
N ILE A 534 15.19 44.29 7.37
CA ILE A 534 14.24 44.86 6.41
C ILE A 534 12.88 44.20 6.58
N LEU A 535 11.91 44.92 7.13
CA LEU A 535 10.58 44.42 7.49
C LEU A 535 9.56 44.58 6.33
N LEU A 536 9.15 43.46 5.73
CA LEU A 536 8.29 43.41 4.55
C LEU A 536 6.81 43.30 4.95
N LEU A 537 6.12 44.45 5.05
CA LEU A 537 4.69 44.50 5.40
C LEU A 537 3.80 45.14 4.30
N PRO A 538 3.74 44.58 3.08
CA PRO A 538 2.80 45.03 2.07
C PRO A 538 1.36 44.73 2.53
N PRO A 539 0.37 45.65 2.40
CA PRO A 539 -0.94 45.51 3.05
C PRO A 539 -1.67 44.20 2.75
N MET A 540 -1.61 43.73 1.51
CA MET A 540 -2.23 42.47 1.09
C MET A 540 -1.63 41.22 1.75
N ALA A 541 -0.33 41.23 2.07
CA ALA A 541 0.30 40.13 2.81
C ALA A 541 -0.21 40.09 4.26
N VAL A 542 -0.36 41.26 4.89
CA VAL A 542 -0.91 41.39 6.24
C VAL A 542 -2.37 40.92 6.28
N GLU A 543 -3.18 41.30 5.28
CA GLU A 543 -4.57 40.82 5.11
C GLU A 543 -4.64 39.31 4.84
N ALA A 544 -3.66 38.75 4.14
CA ALA A 544 -3.54 37.30 3.86
C ALA A 544 -2.85 36.50 4.97
N GLY A 545 -2.34 37.13 6.04
CA GLY A 545 -1.56 36.49 7.10
C GLY A 545 -0.23 35.89 6.61
N GLN A 546 0.39 36.47 5.58
CA GLN A 546 1.69 36.06 5.05
C GLN A 546 2.81 36.69 5.88
N ASP A 547 3.20 36.04 6.99
CA ASP A 547 4.15 36.56 7.97
C ASP A 547 5.51 35.84 8.00
N SER A 548 5.92 35.23 6.88
CA SER A 548 7.28 34.68 6.67
C SER A 548 7.81 34.97 5.26
N VAL A 549 9.13 35.15 5.10
CA VAL A 549 9.78 35.29 3.78
C VAL A 549 10.28 33.93 3.32
N ALA A 550 9.75 33.42 2.21
CA ALA A 550 10.11 32.09 1.71
C ALA A 550 11.29 32.10 0.75
N ASP A 551 11.35 33.09 -0.16
CA ASP A 551 12.49 33.35 -1.05
C ASP A 551 12.48 34.82 -1.48
N PHE A 552 13.65 35.35 -1.83
CA PHE A 552 13.84 36.69 -2.36
C PHE A 552 15.08 36.77 -3.27
N ILE A 553 15.04 37.66 -4.26
CA ILE A 553 16.11 37.93 -5.22
C ILE A 553 16.14 39.42 -5.57
N ARG A 554 17.27 39.91 -6.09
CA ARG A 554 17.34 41.19 -6.79
C ARG A 554 17.45 40.97 -8.29
N GLN A 555 16.63 41.66 -9.08
CA GLN A 555 16.72 41.73 -10.53
C GLN A 555 16.75 43.21 -10.93
N ASP A 556 17.91 43.65 -11.42
CA ASP A 556 18.20 45.05 -11.75
C ASP A 556 17.92 45.98 -10.54
N ASP A 557 17.05 47.00 -10.69
CA ASP A 557 16.66 47.93 -9.62
C ASP A 557 15.47 47.47 -8.75
N ASN A 558 15.05 46.20 -8.88
CA ASN A 558 13.89 45.67 -8.16
C ASN A 558 14.27 44.48 -7.26
N TRP A 559 13.82 44.54 -6.00
CA TRP A 559 13.80 43.39 -5.10
C TRP A 559 12.50 42.63 -5.24
N TRP A 560 12.58 41.32 -5.38
CA TRP A 560 11.43 40.43 -5.44
C TRP A 560 11.45 39.55 -4.20
N ALA A 561 10.33 39.44 -3.49
CA ALA A 561 10.20 38.54 -2.35
C ALA A 561 8.87 37.79 -2.38
N THR A 562 8.91 36.49 -2.12
CA THR A 562 7.72 35.65 -1.93
C THR A 562 7.40 35.58 -0.45
N LEU A 563 6.24 36.11 -0.06
CA LEU A 563 5.75 36.07 1.32
C LEU A 563 4.77 34.92 1.50
N LEU A 564 4.95 34.13 2.56
CA LEU A 564 4.26 32.89 2.85
C LEU A 564 3.47 32.99 4.16
N ASN A 565 2.22 32.53 4.12
CA ASN A 565 1.40 32.24 5.29
C ASN A 565 1.69 30.79 5.72
N PRO A 566 2.33 30.55 6.89
CA PRO A 566 2.78 29.21 7.28
C PRO A 566 1.62 28.26 7.61
N ASP A 567 0.51 28.76 8.16
CA ASP A 567 -0.66 27.96 8.54
C ASP A 567 -1.42 27.37 7.34
N SER A 568 -1.52 28.15 6.25
CA SER A 568 -2.31 27.79 5.06
C SER A 568 -1.46 27.35 3.87
N GLY A 569 -0.15 27.57 3.90
CA GLY A 569 0.75 27.33 2.78
C GLY A 569 0.54 28.26 1.57
N ARG A 570 -0.29 29.30 1.70
CA ARG A 570 -0.53 30.30 0.66
C ARG A 570 0.60 31.31 0.61
N ALA A 571 1.09 31.61 -0.59
CA ALA A 571 2.13 32.61 -0.80
C ALA A 571 1.90 33.41 -2.09
N ASP A 572 2.23 34.70 -2.04
CA ASP A 572 2.19 35.64 -3.15
C ASP A 572 3.56 36.31 -3.30
N THR A 573 3.90 36.79 -4.51
CA THR A 573 5.20 37.45 -4.77
C THR A 573 5.00 38.96 -4.86
N TYR A 574 5.90 39.70 -4.21
CA TYR A 574 5.88 41.15 -4.11
C TYR A 574 7.16 41.71 -4.70
N ILE A 575 7.05 42.85 -5.39
CA ILE A 575 8.16 43.58 -5.99
C ILE A 575 8.29 44.90 -5.24
N PHE A 576 9.50 45.18 -4.78
CA PHE A 576 9.92 46.39 -4.11
C PHE A 576 11.02 47.07 -4.94
N ASP A 577 11.21 48.38 -4.77
CA ASP A 577 12.36 49.09 -5.32
C ASP A 577 13.62 48.94 -4.43
N ASN A 578 14.73 49.58 -4.82
CA ASN A 578 15.98 49.59 -4.07
C ASN A 578 15.83 50.15 -2.63
N ASP A 579 14.82 50.99 -2.36
CA ASP A 579 14.49 51.56 -1.04
C ASP A 579 13.45 50.70 -0.28
N TRP A 580 13.20 49.48 -0.76
CA TRP A 580 12.25 48.50 -0.23
C TRP A 580 10.79 49.00 -0.13
N GLN A 581 10.41 49.99 -0.93
CA GLN A 581 9.02 50.44 -1.04
C GLN A 581 8.26 49.51 -2.00
N LEU A 582 7.01 49.17 -1.67
CA LEU A 582 6.20 48.26 -2.48
C LEU A 582 5.86 48.89 -3.84
N HIS A 583 6.46 48.35 -4.91
CA HIS A 583 6.21 48.74 -6.29
C HIS A 583 5.03 47.98 -6.91
N ARG A 584 4.92 46.65 -6.66
CA ARG A 584 3.85 45.80 -7.22
C ARG A 584 3.58 44.54 -6.40
N THR A 585 2.32 44.11 -6.34
CA THR A 585 1.93 42.75 -5.93
C THR A 585 1.66 41.87 -7.16
N LEU A 586 2.20 40.65 -7.18
CA LEU A 586 1.88 39.61 -8.15
C LEU A 586 0.98 38.57 -7.47
N LEU A 587 -0.32 38.65 -7.71
CA LEU A 587 -1.32 37.71 -7.17
C LEU A 587 -1.23 36.34 -7.87
N ARG A 588 -0.98 35.28 -7.10
CA ARG A 588 -0.68 33.94 -7.60
C ARG A 588 -1.84 32.97 -7.35
N LYS A 589 -2.98 33.21 -8.02
CA LYS A 589 -4.24 32.47 -7.81
C LYS A 589 -4.13 30.97 -8.04
N ASP A 590 -3.33 30.57 -9.03
CA ASP A 590 -3.25 29.19 -9.53
C ASP A 590 -1.85 28.57 -9.35
N PHE A 591 -0.98 29.19 -8.52
CA PHE A 591 0.36 28.68 -8.19
C PHE A 591 0.37 27.93 -6.86
N ALA A 592 1.02 26.76 -6.82
CA ALA A 592 0.96 25.83 -5.70
C ALA A 592 2.17 25.95 -4.75
N GLY A 593 2.07 26.77 -3.71
CA GLY A 593 3.07 26.89 -2.64
C GLY A 593 3.90 28.18 -2.71
N ALA A 594 5.07 28.20 -2.07
CA ALA A 594 5.98 29.35 -2.10
C ALA A 594 6.72 29.44 -3.44
N GLY A 595 7.56 28.44 -3.73
CA GLY A 595 8.35 28.35 -4.95
C GLY A 595 9.61 29.21 -4.95
N ASP A 596 10.59 28.74 -5.71
CA ASP A 596 11.95 29.29 -5.78
C ASP A 596 12.02 30.38 -6.86
N LEU A 597 12.68 31.49 -6.52
CA LEU A 597 12.89 32.65 -7.38
C LEU A 597 14.30 32.61 -8.01
N VAL A 598 14.37 32.65 -9.34
CA VAL A 598 15.65 32.51 -10.07
C VAL A 598 15.79 33.58 -11.16
N ASN A 599 16.90 34.32 -11.14
CA ASN A 599 17.27 35.25 -12.20
C ASN A 599 17.69 34.47 -13.46
N TRP A 600 17.08 34.79 -14.60
CA TRP A 600 17.37 34.19 -15.91
C TRP A 600 17.59 35.31 -16.95
N GLY A 601 18.77 35.93 -16.89
CA GLY A 601 19.10 37.12 -17.69
C GLY A 601 18.35 38.36 -17.21
N GLN A 602 17.40 38.85 -18.03
CA GLN A 602 16.50 39.97 -17.70
C GLN A 602 15.09 39.51 -17.32
N LYS A 603 14.98 38.29 -16.77
CA LYS A 603 13.72 37.61 -16.46
C LYS A 603 13.80 36.94 -15.11
N VAL A 604 12.67 36.89 -14.42
CA VAL A 604 12.51 36.13 -13.18
C VAL A 604 11.70 34.88 -13.47
N LEU A 605 12.24 33.74 -13.08
CA LEU A 605 11.53 32.46 -13.03
C LEU A 605 11.03 32.21 -11.62
N LEU A 606 9.86 31.58 -11.51
CA LEU A 606 9.28 31.07 -10.27
C LEU A 606 8.88 29.61 -10.45
N ALA A 607 9.56 28.70 -9.76
CA ALA A 607 9.42 27.25 -9.89
C ALA A 607 8.90 26.59 -8.59
N SER A 608 8.35 25.38 -8.63
CA SER A 608 8.02 24.62 -7.42
C SER A 608 7.89 23.12 -7.68
N ASP A 609 8.29 22.33 -6.69
CA ASP A 609 8.08 20.89 -6.54
C ASP A 609 6.63 20.42 -6.79
N ARG A 610 5.64 21.29 -6.59
CA ARG A 610 4.22 20.96 -6.60
C ARG A 610 3.55 21.05 -7.97
N GLN A 611 4.21 21.67 -8.96
CA GLN A 611 3.62 21.96 -10.27
C GLN A 611 4.61 21.94 -11.44
N ARG A 612 4.12 21.57 -12.63
CA ARG A 612 4.98 21.36 -13.82
C ARG A 612 5.45 22.64 -14.47
N GLU A 613 4.59 23.66 -14.43
CA GLU A 613 4.79 24.94 -15.10
C GLU A 613 5.65 25.84 -14.23
N VAL A 614 6.72 26.38 -14.81
CA VAL A 614 7.53 27.44 -14.20
C VAL A 614 6.99 28.78 -14.70
N LEU A 615 6.55 29.65 -13.78
CA LEU A 615 6.08 30.98 -14.19
C LEU A 615 7.28 31.82 -14.61
N ARG A 616 7.12 32.59 -15.69
CA ARG A 616 8.16 33.50 -16.19
C ARG A 616 7.63 34.92 -16.21
N PHE A 617 8.43 35.84 -15.67
CA PHE A 617 8.16 37.27 -15.64
C PHE A 617 9.35 38.03 -16.25
N ASN A 618 9.11 39.23 -16.77
CA ASN A 618 10.18 40.16 -17.14
C ASN A 618 10.67 41.01 -15.95
N ASP A 619 11.75 41.76 -16.17
CA ASP A 619 12.25 42.89 -15.35
C ASP A 619 11.19 43.61 -14.51
N ARG A 620 10.05 43.97 -15.12
CA ARG A 620 8.98 44.79 -14.52
C ARG A 620 7.81 44.01 -13.91
N GLY A 621 7.94 42.71 -13.64
CA GLY A 621 6.84 41.95 -13.04
C GLY A 621 5.59 41.86 -13.90
N LYS A 622 5.75 41.74 -15.22
CA LYS A 622 4.68 41.34 -16.14
C LYS A 622 4.88 39.86 -16.48
N PRO A 623 3.84 39.01 -16.37
CA PRO A 623 3.95 37.62 -16.79
C PRO A 623 4.18 37.53 -18.31
N GLU A 624 5.07 36.62 -18.70
CA GLU A 624 5.26 36.18 -20.08
C GLU A 624 4.52 34.85 -20.33
N ALA A 625 4.76 34.24 -21.50
CA ALA A 625 4.44 32.83 -21.71
C ALA A 625 5.21 31.96 -20.70
N LEU A 626 4.49 30.98 -20.14
CA LEU A 626 4.97 29.98 -19.20
C LEU A 626 6.21 29.26 -19.74
N PHE A 627 7.16 28.92 -18.85
CA PHE A 627 8.22 27.99 -19.20
C PHE A 627 7.71 26.55 -18.95
N THR A 628 7.68 25.76 -20.02
CA THR A 628 7.38 24.33 -19.99
C THR A 628 8.62 23.55 -20.44
N SER A 629 8.95 22.47 -19.74
CA SER A 629 10.09 21.61 -20.05
C SER A 629 9.59 20.29 -20.66
N PRO A 630 9.83 20.02 -21.95
CA PRO A 630 9.47 18.75 -22.57
C PRO A 630 10.12 17.53 -21.88
N LEU A 631 11.33 17.71 -21.32
CA LEU A 631 12.03 16.68 -20.56
C LEU A 631 11.31 16.37 -19.22
N LEU A 632 10.75 17.40 -18.56
CA LEU A 632 9.98 17.21 -17.32
C LEU A 632 8.64 16.53 -17.60
N ASP A 633 7.94 16.91 -18.67
CA ASP A 633 6.68 16.26 -19.07
C ASP A 633 6.89 14.81 -19.56
N GLU A 634 7.97 14.51 -20.28
CA GLU A 634 8.36 13.13 -20.63
C GLU A 634 8.61 12.30 -19.36
N LEU A 635 9.36 12.84 -18.39
CA LEU A 635 9.73 12.16 -17.16
C LEU A 635 8.48 11.85 -16.30
N ILE A 636 7.63 12.86 -16.05
CA ILE A 636 6.38 12.68 -15.29
C ILE A 636 5.41 11.75 -16.06
N GLY A 637 5.31 11.88 -17.39
CA GLY A 637 4.51 10.99 -18.23
C GLY A 637 4.97 9.53 -18.14
N GLY A 638 6.28 9.30 -18.34
CA GLY A 638 6.91 7.99 -18.29
C GLY A 638 6.69 7.29 -16.95
N GLU A 639 6.96 7.96 -15.83
CA GLU A 639 6.73 7.40 -14.49
C GLU A 639 5.27 7.00 -14.26
N THR A 640 4.29 7.83 -14.65
CA THR A 640 2.88 7.47 -14.48
C THR A 640 2.48 6.25 -15.31
N SER A 641 3.05 6.06 -16.50
CA SER A 641 2.75 4.89 -17.34
C SER A 641 3.27 3.57 -16.74
N VAL A 642 4.53 3.56 -16.27
CA VAL A 642 5.14 2.39 -15.64
C VAL A 642 4.48 2.08 -14.30
N ARG A 643 4.19 3.11 -13.50
CA ARG A 643 3.49 2.97 -12.21
C ARG A 643 2.12 2.34 -12.39
N ARG A 644 1.27 2.83 -13.32
CA ARG A 644 -0.03 2.20 -13.64
C ARG A 644 0.09 0.71 -14.02
N ALA A 645 1.08 0.35 -14.84
CA ALA A 645 1.27 -1.05 -15.26
C ALA A 645 1.70 -1.96 -14.09
N VAL A 646 2.58 -1.46 -13.20
CA VAL A 646 2.99 -2.14 -11.97
C VAL A 646 1.82 -2.27 -11.00
N ASP A 647 1.05 -1.20 -10.81
CA ASP A 647 -0.08 -1.13 -9.87
C ASP A 647 -1.22 -2.05 -10.31
N LEU A 648 -1.54 -2.10 -11.61
CA LEU A 648 -2.46 -3.09 -12.19
C LEU A 648 -1.98 -4.53 -11.91
N GLY A 649 -0.68 -4.79 -12.02
CA GLY A 649 -0.07 -6.07 -11.65
C GLY A 649 -0.26 -6.42 -10.17
N TRP A 650 -0.12 -5.44 -9.28
CA TRP A 650 -0.40 -5.61 -7.85
C TRP A 650 -1.89 -5.84 -7.57
N TYR A 651 -2.80 -5.06 -8.16
CA TYR A 651 -4.24 -5.26 -7.99
C TYR A 651 -4.68 -6.66 -8.45
N LEU A 652 -4.19 -7.15 -9.59
CA LEU A 652 -4.46 -8.50 -10.07
C LEU A 652 -3.88 -9.58 -9.12
N ALA A 653 -2.66 -9.39 -8.59
CA ALA A 653 -2.06 -10.32 -7.63
C ALA A 653 -2.82 -10.36 -6.28
N LEU A 654 -3.25 -9.21 -5.77
CA LEU A 654 -4.06 -9.09 -4.55
C LEU A 654 -5.46 -9.68 -4.75
N LEU A 655 -6.07 -9.50 -5.93
CA LEU A 655 -7.35 -10.09 -6.30
C LEU A 655 -7.26 -11.63 -6.42
N ALA A 656 -6.18 -12.15 -6.99
CA ALA A 656 -5.90 -13.59 -7.03
C ALA A 656 -5.70 -14.16 -5.62
N CYS A 657 -4.93 -13.50 -4.75
CA CYS A 657 -4.68 -13.99 -3.40
C CYS A 657 -5.92 -13.89 -2.49
N THR A 658 -6.75 -12.85 -2.61
CA THR A 658 -8.03 -12.74 -1.89
C THR A 658 -9.02 -13.81 -2.34
N THR A 659 -9.22 -14.01 -3.65
CA THR A 659 -10.15 -15.03 -4.17
C THR A 659 -9.72 -16.45 -3.77
N VAL A 660 -8.43 -16.81 -3.87
CA VAL A 660 -7.93 -18.12 -3.38
C VAL A 660 -8.10 -18.26 -1.87
N THR A 661 -7.89 -17.19 -1.09
CA THR A 661 -8.13 -17.19 0.36
C THR A 661 -9.59 -17.46 0.70
N LEU A 662 -10.53 -16.75 0.07
CA LEU A 662 -11.97 -16.89 0.27
C LEU A 662 -12.46 -18.29 -0.14
N LEU A 663 -11.99 -18.81 -1.28
CA LEU A 663 -12.31 -20.18 -1.73
C LEU A 663 -11.76 -21.25 -0.79
N GLY A 664 -10.51 -21.10 -0.32
CA GLY A 664 -9.88 -22.03 0.64
C GLY A 664 -10.60 -22.06 1.98
N LEU A 665 -10.89 -20.90 2.56
CA LEU A 665 -11.62 -20.77 3.83
C LEU A 665 -13.09 -21.20 3.70
N GLY A 666 -13.76 -20.88 2.59
CA GLY A 666 -15.12 -21.34 2.29
C GLY A 666 -15.20 -22.87 2.16
N TYR A 667 -14.26 -23.48 1.43
CA TYR A 667 -14.14 -24.94 1.34
C TYR A 667 -13.82 -25.58 2.69
N ALA A 668 -13.01 -24.93 3.53
CA ALA A 668 -12.74 -25.38 4.90
C ALA A 668 -14.00 -25.35 5.77
N ALA A 669 -14.76 -24.25 5.74
CA ALA A 669 -16.00 -24.07 6.48
C ALA A 669 -17.09 -25.06 6.05
N PHE A 670 -17.30 -25.23 4.74
CA PHE A 670 -18.25 -26.18 4.17
C PHE A 670 -17.93 -27.62 4.60
N ASN A 671 -16.68 -28.08 4.45
CA ASN A 671 -16.31 -29.44 4.86
C ASN A 671 -16.30 -29.62 6.39
N ARG A 672 -16.00 -28.58 7.17
CA ARG A 672 -16.17 -28.59 8.64
C ARG A 672 -17.64 -28.71 9.03
N TYR A 673 -18.55 -28.13 8.25
CA TYR A 673 -20.00 -28.30 8.45
C TYR A 673 -20.45 -29.72 8.06
N ARG A 674 -20.06 -30.24 6.89
CA ARG A 674 -20.32 -31.65 6.48
C ARG A 674 -19.88 -32.64 7.56
N TRP A 675 -18.68 -32.46 8.12
CA TRP A 675 -18.18 -33.29 9.21
C TRP A 675 -19.10 -33.28 10.44
N ARG A 676 -19.68 -32.14 10.83
CA ARG A 676 -20.66 -32.08 11.93
C ARG A 676 -21.92 -32.91 11.62
N VAL A 677 -22.46 -32.82 10.40
CA VAL A 677 -23.67 -33.55 9.98
C VAL A 677 -23.46 -35.06 10.05
N TYR A 678 -22.40 -35.57 9.42
CA TYR A 678 -22.15 -37.02 9.33
C TYR A 678 -21.45 -37.64 10.54
N ARG A 679 -20.99 -36.86 11.53
CA ARG A 679 -20.41 -37.42 12.76
C ARG A 679 -21.47 -38.04 13.68
N GLY A 680 -22.71 -37.55 13.64
CA GLY A 680 -23.79 -38.00 14.53
C GLY A 680 -24.75 -39.04 13.95
N HIS A 681 -24.83 -39.16 12.61
CA HIS A 681 -25.79 -40.04 11.94
C HIS A 681 -25.11 -41.30 11.40
N LYS A 682 -25.57 -42.48 11.84
CA LYS A 682 -25.30 -43.75 11.16
C LYS A 682 -26.39 -43.94 10.10
N ALA A 683 -26.00 -43.98 8.84
CA ALA A 683 -26.94 -44.27 7.76
C ALA A 683 -27.32 -45.76 7.75
N HIS A 684 -28.57 -46.06 7.44
CA HIS A 684 -29.11 -47.41 7.32
C HIS A 684 -29.17 -47.82 5.83
N GLY A 685 -29.57 -49.06 5.56
CA GLY A 685 -29.87 -49.51 4.20
C GLY A 685 -31.38 -49.58 4.03
N ALA A 686 -31.88 -49.21 2.84
CA ALA A 686 -33.27 -49.48 2.49
C ALA A 686 -33.50 -51.00 2.38
N GLN A 687 -34.61 -51.50 2.93
CA GLN A 687 -35.00 -52.90 2.77
C GLN A 687 -35.57 -53.11 1.34
N PRO A 688 -35.57 -54.33 0.78
CA PRO A 688 -36.13 -54.58 -0.54
C PRO A 688 -37.63 -54.26 -0.60
N LEU A 689 -38.02 -53.35 -1.50
CA LEU A 689 -39.40 -52.88 -1.68
C LEU A 689 -40.25 -53.83 -2.55
N ASP A 690 -39.64 -54.80 -3.24
CA ASP A 690 -40.24 -55.58 -4.32
C ASP A 690 -41.54 -56.32 -3.91
N ALA A 691 -41.61 -56.81 -2.67
CA ALA A 691 -42.78 -57.51 -2.10
C ALA A 691 -43.81 -56.58 -1.41
N ALA A 692 -43.58 -55.27 -1.44
CA ALA A 692 -44.46 -54.24 -0.89
C ALA A 692 -44.90 -53.21 -1.94
N LEU A 693 -44.21 -53.13 -3.08
CA LEU A 693 -44.44 -52.17 -4.17
C LEU A 693 -45.91 -52.07 -4.63
N GLU A 694 -46.60 -53.20 -4.79
CA GLU A 694 -48.02 -53.24 -5.20
C GLU A 694 -48.98 -52.68 -4.13
N ARG A 695 -48.53 -52.55 -2.87
CA ARG A 695 -49.26 -51.96 -1.74
C ARG A 695 -48.93 -50.47 -1.51
N VAL A 696 -47.96 -49.90 -2.23
CA VAL A 696 -47.59 -48.49 -2.07
C VAL A 696 -48.61 -47.58 -2.75
N SER A 697 -49.26 -46.72 -1.98
CA SER A 697 -50.10 -45.64 -2.52
C SER A 697 -49.25 -44.41 -2.79
N TRP A 698 -48.89 -44.20 -4.06
CA TRP A 698 -48.12 -43.03 -4.50
C TRP A 698 -48.98 -41.76 -4.49
N LEU A 699 -48.41 -40.64 -4.01
CA LEU A 699 -49.02 -39.32 -4.13
C LEU A 699 -48.90 -38.82 -5.59
N PRO A 700 -49.93 -38.14 -6.12
CA PRO A 700 -49.86 -37.54 -7.45
C PRO A 700 -48.91 -36.33 -7.47
N GLU A 701 -48.21 -36.19 -8.60
CA GLU A 701 -47.45 -35.00 -8.97
C GLU A 701 -48.42 -33.87 -9.36
N ASP A 702 -48.04 -32.61 -9.11
CA ASP A 702 -48.84 -31.45 -9.53
C ASP A 702 -48.69 -31.24 -11.06
N PRO A 703 -49.77 -31.40 -11.86
CA PRO A 703 -49.70 -31.31 -13.32
C PRO A 703 -49.37 -29.89 -13.84
N ARG A 704 -49.28 -28.90 -12.95
CA ARG A 704 -48.89 -27.52 -13.27
C ARG A 704 -47.39 -27.27 -13.12
N ARG A 705 -46.59 -28.22 -12.61
CA ARG A 705 -45.14 -28.07 -12.38
C ARG A 705 -44.39 -27.62 -13.65
N ASP A 706 -44.53 -28.37 -14.74
CA ASP A 706 -43.75 -28.15 -15.95
C ASP A 706 -44.19 -26.88 -16.70
N THR A 707 -45.49 -26.58 -16.68
CA THR A 707 -46.04 -25.36 -17.30
C THR A 707 -45.67 -24.11 -16.49
N GLN A 708 -45.64 -24.18 -15.16
CA GLN A 708 -45.11 -23.11 -14.30
C GLN A 708 -43.62 -22.88 -14.53
N LEU A 709 -42.81 -23.94 -14.60
CA LEU A 709 -41.37 -23.83 -14.84
C LEU A 709 -41.04 -23.29 -16.24
N LEU A 710 -41.73 -23.76 -17.28
CA LEU A 710 -41.59 -23.21 -18.64
C LEU A 710 -41.97 -21.73 -18.70
N LEU A 711 -43.08 -21.34 -18.08
CA LEU A 711 -43.51 -19.94 -17.99
C LEU A 711 -42.49 -19.08 -17.22
N ALA A 712 -41.95 -19.59 -16.12
CA ALA A 712 -40.92 -18.89 -15.34
C ALA A 712 -39.63 -18.66 -16.16
N VAL A 713 -39.20 -19.65 -16.95
CA VAL A 713 -38.06 -19.49 -17.89
C VAL A 713 -38.34 -18.40 -18.93
N THR A 714 -39.50 -18.42 -19.59
CA THR A 714 -39.82 -17.43 -20.65
C THR A 714 -39.97 -16.01 -20.10
N VAL A 715 -40.67 -15.84 -18.98
CA VAL A 715 -40.87 -14.52 -18.33
C VAL A 715 -39.54 -13.97 -17.82
N THR A 716 -38.69 -14.79 -17.19
CA THR A 716 -37.36 -14.36 -16.71
C THR A 716 -36.45 -13.97 -17.89
N GLY A 717 -36.54 -14.70 -19.00
CA GLY A 717 -35.78 -14.39 -20.21
C GLY A 717 -36.19 -13.05 -20.83
N ALA A 718 -37.50 -12.83 -21.01
CA ALA A 718 -38.03 -11.58 -21.55
C ALA A 718 -37.68 -10.38 -20.64
N LEU A 719 -37.87 -10.51 -19.32
CA LEU A 719 -37.52 -9.47 -18.36
C LEU A 719 -36.02 -9.17 -18.36
N GLY A 720 -35.17 -10.19 -18.48
CA GLY A 720 -33.72 -10.02 -18.60
C GLY A 720 -33.29 -9.24 -19.84
N VAL A 721 -33.93 -9.48 -20.99
CA VAL A 721 -33.68 -8.71 -22.23
C VAL A 721 -34.11 -7.24 -22.07
N VAL A 722 -35.27 -6.98 -21.46
CA VAL A 722 -35.72 -5.60 -21.15
C VAL A 722 -34.73 -4.91 -20.21
N LEU A 723 -34.26 -5.59 -19.16
CA LEU A 723 -33.31 -5.03 -18.19
C LEU A 723 -31.95 -4.71 -18.83
N LEU A 724 -31.47 -5.54 -19.75
CA LEU A 724 -30.26 -5.28 -20.56
C LEU A 724 -30.44 -4.05 -21.48
N ALA A 725 -31.61 -3.91 -22.12
CA ALA A 725 -31.90 -2.75 -22.97
C ALA A 725 -31.95 -1.45 -22.17
N VAL A 726 -32.60 -1.45 -21.00
CA VAL A 726 -32.63 -0.29 -20.09
C VAL A 726 -31.23 0.05 -19.57
N ALA A 727 -30.42 -0.95 -19.19
CA ALA A 727 -29.05 -0.72 -18.73
C ALA A 727 -28.14 -0.15 -19.84
N ALA A 728 -28.37 -0.50 -21.10
CA ALA A 728 -27.67 0.09 -22.24
C ALA A 728 -28.10 1.56 -22.48
N VAL A 729 -29.41 1.85 -22.42
CA VAL A 729 -29.95 3.22 -22.57
C VAL A 729 -29.47 4.15 -21.45
N LEU A 730 -29.33 3.63 -20.23
CA LEU A 730 -28.78 4.37 -19.08
C LEU A 730 -27.25 4.52 -19.10
N GLY A 731 -26.57 4.12 -20.18
CA GLY A 731 -25.12 4.30 -20.34
C GLY A 731 -24.27 3.52 -19.33
N THR A 732 -24.77 2.38 -18.82
CA THR A 732 -24.03 1.62 -17.80
C THR A 732 -22.70 1.07 -18.36
N GLY A 733 -21.63 1.23 -17.59
CA GLY A 733 -20.29 0.79 -17.99
C GLY A 733 -20.20 -0.73 -18.19
N VAL A 734 -19.18 -1.17 -18.95
CA VAL A 734 -18.99 -2.58 -19.38
C VAL A 734 -19.08 -3.58 -18.22
N ALA A 735 -18.53 -3.23 -17.04
CA ALA A 735 -18.60 -4.04 -15.83
C ALA A 735 -20.04 -4.25 -15.30
N GLY A 736 -20.90 -3.23 -15.41
CA GLY A 736 -22.31 -3.31 -15.04
C GLY A 736 -23.09 -4.23 -15.98
N MET A 737 -22.89 -4.09 -17.29
CA MET A 737 -23.48 -4.98 -18.31
C MET A 737 -23.03 -6.45 -18.12
N ALA A 738 -21.74 -6.67 -17.86
CA ALA A 738 -21.19 -8.00 -17.56
C ALA A 738 -21.81 -8.61 -16.29
N ALA A 739 -21.95 -7.82 -15.21
CA ALA A 739 -22.59 -8.25 -13.98
C ALA A 739 -24.07 -8.62 -14.19
N LEU A 740 -24.80 -7.84 -14.98
CA LEU A 740 -26.21 -8.10 -15.31
C LEU A 740 -26.37 -9.43 -16.07
N LEU A 741 -25.54 -9.67 -17.09
CA LEU A 741 -25.52 -10.91 -17.87
C LEU A 741 -25.25 -12.14 -17.00
N LEU A 742 -24.35 -12.04 -16.02
CA LEU A 742 -24.02 -13.14 -15.10
C LEU A 742 -25.20 -13.50 -14.16
N VAL A 743 -25.96 -12.50 -13.68
CA VAL A 743 -27.16 -12.73 -12.86
C VAL A 743 -28.31 -13.31 -13.70
N ILE A 744 -28.59 -12.74 -14.87
CA ILE A 744 -29.66 -13.23 -15.76
C ILE A 744 -29.35 -14.67 -16.23
N GLY A 745 -28.13 -14.90 -16.73
CA GLY A 745 -27.70 -16.20 -17.26
C GLY A 745 -27.68 -17.31 -16.21
N SER A 746 -27.21 -17.03 -14.99
CA SER A 746 -27.25 -18.00 -13.89
C SER A 746 -28.67 -18.32 -13.42
N THR A 747 -29.58 -17.33 -13.44
CA THR A 747 -31.00 -17.53 -13.11
C THR A 747 -31.72 -18.39 -14.14
N LEU A 748 -31.50 -18.13 -15.44
CA LEU A 748 -32.04 -18.97 -16.52
C LEU A 748 -31.47 -20.39 -16.48
N ALA A 749 -30.17 -20.55 -16.24
CA ALA A 749 -29.55 -21.87 -16.08
C ALA A 749 -30.13 -22.64 -14.87
N ALA A 750 -30.37 -21.96 -13.75
CA ALA A 750 -30.98 -22.55 -12.56
C ALA A 750 -32.42 -23.04 -12.82
N LEU A 751 -33.24 -22.25 -13.52
CA LEU A 751 -34.60 -22.65 -13.91
C LEU A 751 -34.60 -23.81 -14.92
N LEU A 752 -33.70 -23.80 -15.91
CA LEU A 752 -33.56 -24.89 -16.89
C LEU A 752 -33.11 -26.21 -16.26
N VAL A 753 -32.28 -26.17 -15.21
CA VAL A 753 -31.91 -27.37 -14.42
C VAL A 753 -33.12 -27.93 -13.66
N LEU A 754 -33.99 -27.07 -13.14
CA LEU A 754 -35.23 -27.50 -12.48
C LEU A 754 -36.23 -28.09 -13.48
N GLN A 755 -36.42 -27.45 -14.64
CA GLN A 755 -37.31 -27.94 -15.71
C GLN A 755 -36.87 -29.31 -16.28
N ARG A 756 -35.56 -29.58 -16.31
CA ARG A 756 -35.01 -30.86 -16.82
C ARG A 756 -34.84 -31.93 -15.74
N SER A 757 -35.25 -31.66 -14.51
CA SER A 757 -35.09 -32.60 -13.39
C SER A 757 -36.25 -33.61 -13.34
N GLY A 758 -35.94 -34.83 -12.90
CA GLY A 758 -36.96 -35.86 -12.65
C GLY A 758 -37.98 -35.43 -11.59
N ALA A 759 -39.03 -36.22 -11.45
CA ALA A 759 -39.92 -36.12 -10.29
C ALA A 759 -39.28 -36.77 -9.06
N ASP A 760 -39.55 -36.18 -7.90
CA ASP A 760 -39.41 -36.86 -6.62
C ASP A 760 -40.77 -37.50 -6.29
N HIS A 761 -40.79 -38.75 -5.84
CA HIS A 761 -42.03 -39.47 -5.55
C HIS A 761 -42.15 -39.81 -4.06
N VAL A 762 -43.36 -39.66 -3.50
CA VAL A 762 -43.70 -40.08 -2.13
C VAL A 762 -44.76 -41.17 -2.19
N GLY A 763 -44.46 -42.30 -1.55
CA GLY A 763 -45.35 -43.44 -1.42
C GLY A 763 -45.76 -43.66 0.03
N LEU A 764 -47.04 -43.97 0.25
CA LEU A 764 -47.57 -44.38 1.54
C LEU A 764 -47.60 -45.91 1.60
N LEU A 765 -46.98 -46.51 2.61
CA LEU A 765 -46.97 -47.96 2.83
C LEU A 765 -47.36 -48.26 4.29
N ASP A 766 -48.63 -48.62 4.51
CA ASP A 766 -49.20 -48.83 5.85
C ASP A 766 -48.96 -47.63 6.79
N ARG A 767 -48.03 -47.74 7.75
CA ARG A 767 -47.58 -46.65 8.66
C ARG A 767 -46.25 -46.01 8.28
N GLU A 768 -45.61 -46.47 7.21
CA GLU A 768 -44.32 -45.99 6.73
C GLU A 768 -44.47 -45.05 5.54
N LEU A 769 -43.41 -44.26 5.32
CA LEU A 769 -43.25 -43.37 4.17
C LEU A 769 -42.10 -43.85 3.30
N VAL A 770 -42.40 -44.13 2.04
CA VAL A 770 -41.43 -44.45 0.98
C VAL A 770 -41.08 -43.13 0.28
N LEU A 771 -39.80 -42.76 0.29
CA LEU A 771 -39.27 -41.63 -0.46
C LEU A 771 -38.48 -42.14 -1.67
N VAL A 772 -38.63 -41.50 -2.82
CA VAL A 772 -37.82 -41.71 -4.03
C VAL A 772 -37.31 -40.35 -4.51
N ASP A 773 -36.00 -40.14 -4.39
CA ASP A 773 -35.28 -38.94 -4.88
C ASP A 773 -35.16 -38.96 -6.41
N HIS A 774 -34.99 -37.80 -7.05
CA HIS A 774 -34.78 -37.59 -8.51
C HIS A 774 -33.72 -38.49 -9.21
N ARG A 775 -32.98 -39.31 -8.46
CA ARG A 775 -32.03 -40.34 -8.91
C ARG A 775 -32.60 -41.75 -8.89
N GLU A 776 -33.93 -41.87 -8.90
CA GLU A 776 -34.68 -43.14 -8.86
C GLU A 776 -34.27 -44.03 -7.66
N THR A 777 -33.73 -43.41 -6.60
CA THR A 777 -33.13 -44.08 -5.44
C THR A 777 -34.08 -43.96 -4.25
N TYR A 778 -34.45 -45.09 -3.63
CA TYR A 778 -35.50 -45.16 -2.63
C TYR A 778 -35.00 -45.48 -1.21
N HIS A 779 -35.76 -45.02 -0.23
CA HIS A 779 -35.70 -45.45 1.18
C HIS A 779 -37.09 -45.37 1.80
N HIS A 780 -37.43 -46.27 2.73
CA HIS A 780 -38.63 -46.15 3.57
C HIS A 780 -38.28 -46.06 5.05
N SER A 781 -39.13 -45.40 5.84
CA SER A 781 -39.02 -45.29 7.29
C SER A 781 -40.33 -44.78 7.91
N SER A 782 -40.41 -44.84 9.24
CA SER A 782 -41.53 -44.35 10.05
C SER A 782 -41.03 -43.54 11.25
N GLY A 783 -41.87 -42.62 11.73
CA GLY A 783 -41.61 -41.79 12.91
C GLY A 783 -40.26 -41.05 12.89
N ARG A 784 -39.49 -41.18 13.97
CA ARG A 784 -38.21 -40.47 14.19
C ARG A 784 -37.09 -40.80 13.20
N GLY A 785 -37.23 -41.84 12.36
CA GLY A 785 -36.30 -42.12 11.25
C GLY A 785 -36.45 -41.14 10.08
N LEU A 786 -37.63 -40.54 9.92
CA LEU A 786 -37.91 -39.49 8.95
C LEU A 786 -37.49 -38.12 9.48
N GLN A 787 -36.86 -37.31 8.63
CA GLN A 787 -36.42 -35.95 8.96
C GLN A 787 -37.11 -34.92 8.06
N ARG A 788 -37.51 -33.79 8.64
CA ARG A 788 -38.28 -32.73 7.97
C ARG A 788 -37.64 -31.35 8.14
N ARG A 789 -37.63 -30.55 7.07
CA ARG A 789 -37.33 -29.11 7.12
C ARG A 789 -38.18 -28.34 6.09
N GLY A 790 -39.33 -27.83 6.51
CA GLY A 790 -40.26 -27.12 5.63
C GLY A 790 -40.80 -28.05 4.53
N PRO A 791 -40.64 -27.70 3.23
CA PRO A 791 -41.08 -28.52 2.09
C PRO A 791 -40.09 -29.63 1.71
N PHE A 792 -39.09 -29.93 2.54
CA PHE A 792 -38.14 -31.01 2.32
C PHE A 792 -38.34 -32.14 3.34
N LEU A 793 -38.48 -33.36 2.82
CA LEU A 793 -38.45 -34.61 3.57
C LEU A 793 -37.21 -35.39 3.19
N PHE A 794 -36.61 -36.10 4.15
CA PHE A 794 -35.46 -36.96 3.87
C PHE A 794 -35.30 -38.11 4.87
N ILE A 795 -34.84 -39.24 4.36
CA ILE A 795 -34.42 -40.43 5.12
C ILE A 795 -32.98 -40.73 4.71
N ASP A 796 -32.06 -40.64 5.67
CA ASP A 796 -30.62 -40.56 5.42
C ASP A 796 -30.28 -39.55 4.29
N ASP A 797 -29.80 -39.98 3.13
CA ASP A 797 -29.50 -39.09 1.99
C ASP A 797 -30.57 -39.07 0.89
N VAL A 798 -31.59 -39.92 0.97
CA VAL A 798 -32.74 -39.87 0.04
C VAL A 798 -33.61 -38.70 0.45
N MET A 799 -33.76 -37.73 -0.45
CA MET A 799 -34.48 -36.48 -0.23
C MET A 799 -35.62 -36.35 -1.23
N VAL A 800 -36.71 -35.71 -0.81
CA VAL A 800 -37.85 -35.37 -1.65
C VAL A 800 -38.31 -33.94 -1.35
N TYR A 801 -38.53 -33.16 -2.39
CA TYR A 801 -39.17 -31.85 -2.31
C TYR A 801 -40.69 -31.97 -2.50
N THR A 802 -41.47 -31.69 -1.45
CA THR A 802 -42.94 -31.84 -1.47
C THR A 802 -43.67 -30.66 -2.15
N GLY A 803 -42.94 -29.65 -2.62
CA GLY A 803 -43.51 -28.44 -3.23
C GLY A 803 -43.70 -27.27 -2.26
N SER A 804 -43.90 -26.08 -2.83
CA SER A 804 -44.14 -24.82 -2.12
C SER A 804 -45.19 -23.96 -2.86
N PRO A 805 -45.61 -22.80 -2.32
CA PRO A 805 -46.55 -21.92 -3.02
C PRO A 805 -46.05 -21.42 -4.39
N TRP A 806 -44.72 -21.30 -4.55
CA TRP A 806 -44.05 -20.69 -5.72
C TRP A 806 -43.45 -21.72 -6.70
N LEU A 807 -43.30 -22.98 -6.27
CA LEU A 807 -42.78 -24.07 -7.08
C LEU A 807 -43.51 -25.35 -6.66
N ALA A 808 -44.44 -25.82 -7.50
CA ALA A 808 -45.16 -27.06 -7.26
C ALA A 808 -44.27 -28.31 -7.48
N ALA A 809 -44.65 -29.42 -6.85
CA ALA A 809 -44.01 -30.73 -7.06
C ALA A 809 -45.03 -31.86 -6.87
N LEU A 810 -45.54 -32.03 -5.65
CA LEU A 810 -46.67 -32.91 -5.33
C LEU A 810 -47.96 -32.09 -5.25
N GLU A 811 -49.11 -32.76 -5.44
CA GLU A 811 -50.41 -32.11 -5.29
C GLU A 811 -50.65 -31.64 -3.85
N ARG A 812 -50.95 -30.35 -3.69
CA ARG A 812 -51.08 -29.69 -2.37
C ARG A 812 -52.20 -30.27 -1.50
N GLY A 813 -53.27 -30.80 -2.12
CA GLY A 813 -54.36 -31.50 -1.43
C GLY A 813 -53.85 -32.80 -0.80
N ALA A 814 -53.31 -33.70 -1.62
CA ALA A 814 -52.75 -34.98 -1.18
C ALA A 814 -51.65 -34.81 -0.11
N VAL A 815 -50.79 -33.80 -0.24
CA VAL A 815 -49.80 -33.47 0.80
C VAL A 815 -50.47 -33.08 2.13
N ARG A 816 -51.49 -32.21 2.10
CA ARG A 816 -52.15 -31.73 3.33
C ARG A 816 -53.01 -32.79 4.02
N GLU A 817 -53.69 -33.64 3.26
CA GLU A 817 -54.60 -34.66 3.81
C GLU A 817 -53.89 -35.96 4.18
N GLN A 818 -52.97 -36.44 3.33
CA GLN A 818 -52.46 -37.81 3.43
C GLN A 818 -51.04 -37.89 4.01
N LEU A 819 -50.24 -36.84 3.80
CA LEU A 819 -48.83 -36.79 4.21
C LEU A 819 -48.63 -36.06 5.55
N GLU A 820 -49.17 -34.85 5.72
CA GLU A 820 -49.03 -34.07 6.97
C GLU A 820 -49.37 -34.86 8.26
N PRO A 821 -50.47 -35.64 8.36
CA PRO A 821 -50.77 -36.40 9.58
C PRO A 821 -49.71 -37.45 9.94
N ARG A 822 -48.94 -37.93 8.95
CA ARG A 822 -47.85 -38.90 9.12
C ARG A 822 -46.51 -38.24 9.44
N LEU A 823 -46.42 -36.92 9.33
CA LEU A 823 -45.21 -36.13 9.60
C LEU A 823 -45.12 -35.62 11.05
N ALA A 824 -46.12 -35.88 11.90
CA ALA A 824 -46.16 -35.40 13.29
C ALA A 824 -44.95 -35.87 14.12
N ASP A 825 -44.50 -37.11 13.94
CA ASP A 825 -43.36 -37.72 14.64
C ASP A 825 -42.00 -37.50 13.94
N ALA A 826 -41.96 -36.77 12.82
CA ALA A 826 -40.75 -36.57 12.04
C ALA A 826 -39.76 -35.62 12.73
N ALA A 827 -38.49 -35.97 12.76
CA ALA A 827 -37.48 -35.19 13.48
C ALA A 827 -37.13 -33.87 12.74
N PRO A 828 -37.12 -32.71 13.44
CA PRO A 828 -36.80 -31.43 12.81
C PRO A 828 -35.31 -31.32 12.46
N ALA A 829 -35.00 -31.04 11.20
CA ALA A 829 -33.63 -30.98 10.71
C ALA A 829 -33.07 -29.54 10.59
N PRO A 830 -31.80 -29.29 10.97
CA PRO A 830 -31.20 -27.96 10.87
C PRO A 830 -30.89 -27.56 9.42
N LEU A 831 -31.02 -26.27 9.11
CA LEU A 831 -30.90 -25.72 7.74
C LEU A 831 -29.62 -26.15 7.00
N GLY A 832 -28.47 -26.16 7.68
CA GLY A 832 -27.21 -26.56 7.04
C GLY A 832 -27.11 -28.06 6.75
N ALA A 833 -27.85 -28.93 7.46
CA ALA A 833 -27.92 -30.35 7.13
C ALA A 833 -28.71 -30.58 5.82
N LEU A 834 -29.80 -29.82 5.62
CA LEU A 834 -30.50 -29.74 4.34
C LEU A 834 -29.56 -29.28 3.22
N LEU A 835 -28.83 -28.17 3.40
CA LEU A 835 -27.87 -27.67 2.39
C LEU A 835 -26.74 -28.67 2.06
N VAL A 836 -26.24 -29.40 3.06
CA VAL A 836 -25.25 -30.46 2.85
C VAL A 836 -25.84 -31.62 2.05
N ARG A 837 -27.02 -32.13 2.42
CA ARG A 837 -27.63 -33.28 1.74
C ARG A 837 -28.08 -32.92 0.33
N LEU A 838 -28.67 -31.74 0.09
CA LEU A 838 -28.96 -31.20 -1.24
C LEU A 838 -27.73 -31.25 -2.17
N ARG A 839 -26.54 -30.93 -1.63
CA ARG A 839 -25.29 -30.91 -2.41
C ARG A 839 -24.69 -32.30 -2.65
N GLU A 840 -25.06 -33.32 -1.86
CA GLU A 840 -24.53 -34.68 -1.91
C GLU A 840 -25.45 -35.72 -2.55
N SER A 841 -26.77 -35.61 -2.41
CA SER A 841 -27.69 -36.30 -3.31
C SER A 841 -27.53 -35.77 -4.73
N GLY A 842 -27.21 -34.49 -4.88
CA GLY A 842 -27.11 -33.80 -6.17
C GLY A 842 -28.42 -33.13 -6.60
N HIS A 843 -29.39 -33.03 -5.68
CA HIS A 843 -30.74 -32.52 -5.89
C HIS A 843 -30.80 -31.26 -6.78
N PRO A 844 -31.75 -31.17 -7.74
CA PRO A 844 -31.81 -30.08 -8.71
C PRO A 844 -31.94 -28.70 -8.08
N LEU A 845 -32.71 -28.55 -6.99
CA LEU A 845 -32.73 -27.30 -6.20
C LEU A 845 -31.37 -26.92 -5.58
N GLY A 846 -30.54 -27.90 -5.23
CA GLY A 846 -29.17 -27.66 -4.75
C GLY A 846 -28.22 -27.21 -5.86
N GLN A 847 -28.41 -27.72 -7.10
CA GLN A 847 -27.68 -27.28 -8.28
C GLN A 847 -28.11 -25.87 -8.72
N ALA A 848 -29.42 -25.61 -8.78
CA ALA A 848 -30.01 -24.32 -9.10
C ALA A 848 -29.55 -23.21 -8.13
N GLY A 849 -29.60 -23.48 -6.82
CA GLY A 849 -29.10 -22.56 -5.80
C GLY A 849 -27.59 -22.30 -5.89
N LEU A 850 -26.80 -23.30 -6.30
CA LEU A 850 -25.36 -23.14 -6.53
C LEU A 850 -25.08 -22.25 -7.76
N LEU A 851 -25.80 -22.45 -8.87
CA LEU A 851 -25.68 -21.63 -10.08
C LEU A 851 -25.96 -20.15 -9.77
N LEU A 852 -27.08 -19.85 -9.11
CA LEU A 852 -27.43 -18.50 -8.65
C LEU A 852 -26.34 -17.88 -7.77
N ALA A 853 -25.85 -18.62 -6.77
CA ALA A 853 -24.79 -18.15 -5.88
C ALA A 853 -23.47 -17.85 -6.64
N THR A 854 -23.10 -18.68 -7.62
CA THR A 854 -21.92 -18.41 -8.46
C THR A 854 -22.11 -17.21 -9.39
N GLY A 855 -23.29 -17.04 -10.00
CA GLY A 855 -23.57 -15.89 -10.86
C GLY A 855 -23.53 -14.57 -10.10
N LEU A 856 -24.13 -14.52 -8.90
CA LEU A 856 -24.04 -13.36 -8.00
C LEU A 856 -22.60 -13.06 -7.57
N ALA A 857 -21.80 -14.09 -7.27
CA ALA A 857 -20.40 -13.92 -6.89
C ALA A 857 -19.53 -13.37 -8.04
N PHE A 858 -19.72 -13.88 -9.26
CA PHE A 858 -19.03 -13.34 -10.45
C PHE A 858 -19.53 -11.96 -10.84
N ALA A 859 -20.81 -11.64 -10.65
CA ALA A 859 -21.36 -10.31 -10.89
C ALA A 859 -20.78 -9.28 -9.90
N ALA A 860 -20.70 -9.61 -8.61
CA ALA A 860 -20.03 -8.78 -7.60
C ALA A 860 -18.53 -8.60 -7.92
N LEU A 861 -17.85 -9.64 -8.39
CA LEU A 861 -16.46 -9.56 -8.83
C LEU A 861 -16.30 -8.63 -10.05
N ALA A 862 -17.19 -8.70 -11.04
CA ALA A 862 -17.17 -7.82 -12.21
C ALA A 862 -17.36 -6.35 -11.82
N LEU A 863 -18.26 -6.05 -10.88
CA LEU A 863 -18.45 -4.69 -10.35
C LEU A 863 -17.23 -4.19 -9.55
N LEU A 864 -16.64 -5.04 -8.68
CA LEU A 864 -15.43 -4.70 -7.92
C LEU A 864 -14.23 -4.43 -8.83
N VAL A 865 -14.07 -5.21 -9.89
CA VAL A 865 -13.07 -4.99 -10.93
C VAL A 865 -13.36 -3.69 -11.69
N GLY A 866 -14.61 -3.46 -12.09
CA GLY A 866 -15.03 -2.22 -12.75
C GLY A 866 -14.82 -0.94 -11.92
N GLY A 867 -14.82 -1.03 -10.59
CA GLY A 867 -14.58 0.08 -9.66
C GLY A 867 -13.10 0.36 -9.35
N LEU A 868 -12.15 -0.35 -9.96
CA LEU A 868 -10.72 0.00 -9.87
C LEU A 868 -10.41 1.28 -10.68
N PRO A 869 -9.35 2.03 -10.35
CA PRO A 869 -8.89 3.13 -11.17
C PRO A 869 -8.16 2.60 -12.42
N TRP A 870 -8.83 2.69 -13.58
CA TRP A 870 -8.32 2.32 -14.91
C TRP A 870 -7.67 3.53 -15.61
#